data_AF-A0A3D4ZX41-F1
#
_entry.id   AF-A0A3D4ZX41-F1
#
_cell.length_a   1.000
_cell.length_b   1.000
_cell.length_c   1.000
_cell.angle_alpha   90.00
_cell.angle_beta   90.00
_cell.angle_gamma   90.00
#
_symmetry.space_group_name_H-M   'P 1'
#
loop_
_entity.id
_entity.type
_entity.pdbx_description
1 polymer ?
#
loop_
_entity_poly.entity_id
_entity_poly.type
_entity_poly.pdbx_seq_one_letter_code
_entity_poly.pdbx_strand_id
1 'polypeptide(L)'
;MMVILLALTVSTMLFAAPAPPSANLLANPSFEQPQGDVAELAAGWAPYQCGYTRTRERSYAPEIDGPWSCRISGAGGADERGLGGTNTGVRDGLPEHGTFAATNSIYVDSHTQGNIYGAYVTARYTDGAEQTFSFVLSDAQIAANLGAWKTYRLTFSTDPAKKLDNMTYWCLVWARGEQKFIGTVYFDEVELRRIETAAPTGAALPFVLASRTSTPPRIDGVMDDDCWQHSLQLPPFLLSHGVETATEQTRARLAWDENNLYIFLECFESILDPVLQQQAAFKATQTARDSNVFEDDSVEVFLQPSPEQAVYYHIAANSLGTVYDARCPEAGSYETGWDSGVAVGTHVGEKSWTVEMAIPLSVLGIEPGEPALLGLNLCRNDTTAPEGTCWAPTHGGYHSPDRFGVVSLPAAIGRQRIEMELGPVAEFSPGDNEQTIAVTNMSRREQSLTGRAVVAAARGRAERAFEIGALAPGARVTPTVEVPIEHYGAGVIVLAAADSAGNVWAARKLRTSLNELMYREYGYQLGGDDRLGLWWAEATNKVHREHPRPVTVQETVRLSAAVNEFEAVQIVVKPSRTIDVTATVADFTGPGGSLPAQSFSLRRVEYVPVEIPTDSFGFIGDWPDPIVPLEGATHCEMGRNQPFWLLAHVPPGTAPGVYSGAVSFSDGEITQRVPVRLQVYDFELTPETHIRTAYGVSPPFGFLGVQSDEDKREVHDLYMQACRDHRIAPYSPYAQQPLRIDTLPPITRLSTGAMTVELPHAGENTWKLLYDGAQIATQKTSMTHFEKEGIGYQGTGVGWPYVNTIKSVTPVSISDTMRVYDVVAAHAGSAEAARSFELTFRFYVPAGDNWIALRLLGMVSTDPADVEVRNYFNIPNTAFTAKTIANGTGYAAWADENLGFGMLCLDGACSGLSIKEGGQAVTVANGVQPFRIKQGDSHDGWGPLAVYFLSEDTSAEGLAGRAEWLRAHIDPKRPEAYLPEKPVAMVESSRDDYTFT
;
A
#
# COMPACT_ATOMS: atom_id res chain seq x y z
N MET A 1 82.91 11.81 0.22
CA MET A 1 83.18 12.54 -1.04
C MET A 1 81.84 13.13 -1.47
N MET A 2 81.59 14.40 -1.16
CA MET A 2 81.62 15.52 -2.11
C MET A 2 80.47 15.41 -3.13
N VAL A 3 79.57 16.37 -3.38
CA VAL A 3 79.68 17.85 -3.23
C VAL A 3 78.34 18.48 -3.74
N ILE A 4 77.73 19.44 -3.00
CA ILE A 4 77.47 20.88 -3.39
C ILE A 4 76.16 21.11 -4.19
N LEU A 5 75.31 22.15 -3.99
CA LEU A 5 75.26 23.34 -3.13
C LEU A 5 73.81 23.91 -3.11
N LEU A 6 73.46 24.59 -1.98
CA LEU A 6 72.65 25.83 -1.77
C LEU A 6 71.26 26.01 -2.46
N ALA A 7 70.21 26.55 -1.83
CA ALA A 7 70.16 27.61 -0.80
C ALA A 7 68.82 27.68 -0.01
N LEU A 8 68.94 28.05 1.28
CA LEU A 8 68.17 29.02 2.12
C LEU A 8 66.67 29.29 1.78
N THR A 9 65.68 29.30 2.68
CA THR A 9 65.53 29.82 4.08
C THR A 9 64.19 29.29 4.66
N VAL A 10 64.14 28.74 5.90
CA VAL A 10 63.56 29.31 7.17
C VAL A 10 62.04 29.58 7.08
N SER A 11 61.09 29.11 7.93
CA SER A 11 60.97 28.43 9.24
C SER A 11 59.55 27.78 9.25
N THR A 12 59.18 26.74 9.99
CA THR A 12 59.30 26.51 11.44
C THR A 12 59.22 25.00 11.76
N MET A 13 60.13 24.55 12.63
CA MET A 13 60.07 23.28 13.38
C MET A 13 58.84 23.29 14.33
N LEU A 14 58.08 22.21 14.56
CA LEU A 14 58.40 20.86 15.06
C LEU A 14 58.94 20.85 16.50
N PHE A 15 58.27 20.09 17.38
CA PHE A 15 58.77 19.21 18.46
C PHE A 15 57.58 18.95 19.40
N ALA A 16 57.33 17.77 19.96
CA ALA A 16 57.83 16.40 19.85
C ALA A 16 56.77 15.55 20.61
N ALA A 17 56.32 14.38 20.11
CA ALA A 17 56.73 13.01 20.51
C ALA A 17 56.56 12.66 22.02
N PRO A 18 56.32 11.39 22.45
CA PRO A 18 56.55 10.13 21.72
C PRO A 18 55.53 8.97 21.92
N ALA A 19 55.77 7.97 21.07
CA ALA A 19 55.34 6.58 20.88
C ALA A 19 55.56 5.61 22.09
N PRO A 20 55.57 4.25 21.96
CA PRO A 20 54.71 3.19 21.35
C PRO A 20 54.59 1.96 22.33
N PRO A 21 54.76 0.65 21.98
CA PRO A 21 54.20 -0.28 20.98
C PRO A 21 53.56 -1.55 21.62
N SER A 22 52.77 -2.34 20.88
CA SER A 22 52.68 -3.81 21.08
C SER A 22 51.72 -4.44 20.06
N ALA A 23 51.84 -5.65 19.55
CA ALA A 23 52.92 -6.59 19.27
C ALA A 23 52.23 -7.73 18.48
N ASN A 24 52.83 -8.14 17.37
CA ASN A 24 52.42 -9.28 16.53
C ASN A 24 52.46 -10.62 17.29
N LEU A 25 51.66 -11.61 16.86
CA LEU A 25 52.05 -13.04 16.72
C LEU A 25 51.07 -13.79 15.77
N LEU A 26 51.59 -14.19 14.59
CA LEU A 26 51.39 -15.45 13.82
C LEU A 26 49.97 -15.90 13.40
N ALA A 27 49.70 -16.55 12.25
CA ALA A 27 50.38 -16.88 10.99
C ALA A 27 49.33 -17.59 10.10
N ASN A 28 49.41 -17.42 8.78
CA ASN A 28 48.67 -18.20 7.76
C ASN A 28 49.18 -19.67 7.75
N PRO A 29 48.38 -20.72 7.46
CA PRO A 29 48.26 -21.14 6.06
C PRO A 29 46.93 -21.83 5.65
N SER A 30 46.58 -21.68 4.36
CA SER A 30 45.91 -22.64 3.45
C SER A 30 44.65 -23.40 3.90
N PHE A 31 43.63 -23.44 3.06
CA PHE A 31 43.24 -24.71 2.42
C PHE A 31 42.44 -24.47 1.14
N GLU A 32 42.96 -25.07 0.07
CA GLU A 32 42.17 -25.53 -1.07
C GLU A 32 41.14 -26.59 -0.61
N GLN A 33 40.11 -26.75 -1.43
CA GLN A 33 38.88 -27.54 -1.28
C GLN A 33 38.97 -28.91 -0.57
N PRO A 34 37.82 -29.39 -0.08
CA PRO A 34 37.31 -30.70 -0.41
C PRO A 34 36.17 -30.59 -1.43
N GLN A 35 36.35 -31.29 -2.55
CA GLN A 35 35.25 -31.84 -3.33
C GLN A 35 34.47 -32.85 -2.46
N GLY A 36 33.14 -32.87 -2.57
CA GLY A 36 32.31 -33.98 -2.11
C GLY A 36 31.00 -33.54 -1.45
N ASP A 37 29.89 -34.10 -1.94
CA ASP A 37 28.50 -33.87 -1.51
C ASP A 37 28.21 -34.15 -0.01
N VAL A 38 27.08 -33.57 0.42
CA VAL A 38 26.10 -34.04 1.44
C VAL A 38 26.01 -33.25 2.78
N ALA A 39 24.82 -32.63 2.95
CA ALA A 39 24.00 -32.42 4.15
C ALA A 39 24.27 -31.28 5.18
N GLU A 40 23.14 -30.81 5.72
CA GLU A 40 22.87 -30.01 6.94
C GLU A 40 23.05 -28.48 6.88
N LEU A 41 21.93 -27.78 6.71
CA LEU A 41 21.76 -26.35 6.99
C LEU A 41 21.56 -26.13 8.50
N ALA A 42 22.56 -25.51 9.13
CA ALA A 42 22.50 -24.99 10.49
C ALA A 42 22.16 -23.47 10.50
N ALA A 43 21.50 -23.06 11.57
CA ALA A 43 21.17 -21.70 11.94
C ALA A 43 22.41 -20.76 12.07
N GLY A 44 22.19 -19.46 11.85
CA GLY A 44 23.12 -18.41 12.28
C GLY A 44 23.12 -17.19 11.36
N TRP A 45 22.89 -16.00 11.92
CA TRP A 45 23.08 -14.72 11.24
C TRP A 45 24.55 -14.53 10.81
N ALA A 46 24.79 -13.86 9.67
CA ALA A 46 26.06 -13.20 9.37
C ALA A 46 25.85 -11.98 8.43
N PRO A 47 26.69 -10.93 8.53
CA PRO A 47 26.43 -9.57 8.03
C PRO A 47 26.94 -9.35 6.59
N TYR A 48 26.41 -8.32 5.91
CA TYR A 48 27.00 -7.81 4.66
C TYR A 48 27.19 -6.29 4.71
N GLN A 49 28.43 -5.84 4.52
CA GLN A 49 28.80 -4.47 4.15
C GLN A 49 28.78 -4.35 2.61
N CYS A 50 28.47 -3.18 2.07
CA CYS A 50 28.84 -2.86 0.70
C CYS A 50 29.38 -1.45 0.57
N GLY A 51 30.68 -1.33 0.29
CA GLY A 51 31.55 -0.19 -0.05
C GLY A 51 31.46 0.29 -1.51
N TYR A 52 31.59 1.59 -1.85
CA TYR A 52 31.97 1.94 -3.23
C TYR A 52 33.47 1.58 -3.44
N THR A 53 33.80 0.54 -4.20
CA THR A 53 34.51 0.57 -5.50
C THR A 53 34.85 -0.87 -6.01
N ARG A 54 34.67 -1.08 -7.32
CA ARG A 54 35.31 -2.06 -8.25
C ARG A 54 34.84 -3.54 -8.32
N THR A 55 33.89 -3.76 -9.23
CA THR A 55 33.70 -4.89 -10.19
C THR A 55 34.02 -6.34 -9.76
N ARG A 56 32.98 -7.18 -9.60
CA ARG A 56 32.58 -8.27 -10.53
C ARG A 56 31.40 -9.08 -9.97
N GLU A 57 30.40 -9.27 -10.84
CA GLU A 57 29.48 -10.42 -10.98
C GLU A 57 28.24 -10.58 -10.06
N ARG A 58 27.10 -10.36 -10.74
CA ARG A 58 25.73 -10.90 -10.62
C ARG A 58 24.82 -10.43 -9.47
N SER A 59 23.83 -9.63 -9.86
CA SER A 59 22.65 -9.24 -9.09
C SER A 59 21.50 -10.22 -9.34
N TYR A 60 20.81 -10.64 -8.28
CA TYR A 60 19.50 -11.31 -8.33
C TYR A 60 18.48 -10.43 -7.57
N ALA A 61 17.32 -10.20 -8.18
CA ALA A 61 16.13 -9.67 -7.53
C ALA A 61 15.15 -10.82 -7.26
N PRO A 62 14.60 -10.93 -6.04
CA PRO A 62 13.12 -11.00 -5.85
C PRO A 62 12.72 -10.35 -4.49
N GLU A 63 11.46 -10.12 -4.07
CA GLU A 63 10.11 -10.54 -4.45
C GLU A 63 9.12 -9.52 -3.84
N ILE A 64 7.94 -9.34 -4.46
CA ILE A 64 6.83 -8.51 -3.95
C ILE A 64 5.77 -9.46 -3.41
N ASP A 65 5.51 -9.40 -2.10
CA ASP A 65 4.33 -10.02 -1.47
C ASP A 65 3.32 -8.90 -1.09
N GLY A 66 2.05 -9.05 -1.50
CA GLY A 66 0.98 -8.06 -1.33
C GLY A 66 0.50 -7.84 0.13
N PRO A 67 -0.53 -7.01 0.37
CA PRO A 67 -1.35 -6.27 -0.58
C PRO A 67 -0.97 -4.80 -0.73
N TRP A 68 0.19 -4.33 -0.19
CA TRP A 68 1.32 -3.66 -0.89
C TRP A 68 2.53 -3.48 0.04
N SER A 69 3.67 -4.06 -0.36
CA SER A 69 5.03 -3.74 0.10
C SER A 69 5.89 -3.46 -1.13
N CYS A 70 6.93 -2.62 -1.02
CA CYS A 70 8.00 -2.70 -2.02
C CYS A 70 9.38 -2.59 -1.37
N ARG A 71 10.17 -3.65 -1.59
CA ARG A 71 11.58 -3.80 -1.23
C ARG A 71 12.41 -3.68 -2.49
N ILE A 72 13.31 -2.70 -2.50
CA ILE A 72 14.16 -2.36 -3.65
C ILE A 72 15.62 -2.51 -3.21
N SER A 73 16.34 -3.46 -3.83
CA SER A 73 17.80 -3.59 -3.72
C SER A 73 18.43 -3.51 -5.10
N GLY A 74 19.32 -2.54 -5.34
CA GLY A 74 19.92 -2.30 -6.65
C GLY A 74 21.45 -2.32 -6.63
N ALA A 75 22.05 -3.11 -7.53
CA ALA A 75 23.41 -2.96 -8.05
C ALA A 75 23.32 -2.78 -9.57
N GLY A 76 23.98 -1.74 -10.13
CA GLY A 76 23.72 -1.25 -11.49
C GLY A 76 24.92 -1.18 -12.45
N GLY A 77 24.58 -0.76 -13.68
CA GLY A 77 25.41 -0.15 -14.74
C GLY A 77 24.47 0.25 -15.91
N ALA A 78 24.62 1.35 -16.66
CA ALA A 78 25.71 2.34 -16.80
C ALA A 78 25.18 3.71 -17.30
N ASP A 79 25.91 4.80 -17.02
CA ASP A 79 26.02 6.05 -17.82
C ASP A 79 27.19 6.92 -17.29
N GLU A 80 27.94 7.53 -18.21
CA GLU A 80 29.26 8.17 -18.01
C GLU A 80 29.24 9.69 -17.76
N ARG A 81 28.18 10.28 -17.19
CA ARG A 81 28.20 11.72 -16.83
C ARG A 81 27.75 11.99 -15.40
N GLY A 82 28.58 11.57 -14.43
CA GLY A 82 28.65 12.20 -13.11
C GLY A 82 27.33 12.60 -12.44
N LEU A 83 26.28 11.78 -12.55
CA LEU A 83 24.96 11.93 -11.93
C LEU A 83 24.35 10.52 -11.80
N GLY A 84 24.85 9.74 -10.85
CA GLY A 84 24.37 8.37 -10.64
C GLY A 84 23.14 8.35 -9.75
N GLY A 85 21.95 8.16 -10.34
CA GLY A 85 20.73 7.84 -9.59
C GLY A 85 20.43 6.35 -9.66
N THR A 86 20.10 5.73 -8.52
CA THR A 86 19.44 4.42 -8.50
C THR A 86 17.98 4.63 -8.89
N ASN A 87 17.60 4.13 -10.07
CA ASN A 87 16.20 4.12 -10.50
C ASN A 87 15.63 2.74 -10.25
N THR A 88 14.57 2.64 -9.45
CA THR A 88 13.82 1.41 -9.32
C THR A 88 12.32 1.72 -9.30
N GLY A 89 11.57 0.97 -10.10
CA GLY A 89 10.14 1.19 -10.33
C GLY A 89 9.30 -0.03 -10.01
N VAL A 90 8.08 0.22 -9.58
CA VAL A 90 7.07 -0.80 -9.24
C VAL A 90 5.83 -0.53 -10.09
N ARG A 91 5.41 -1.53 -10.88
CA ARG A 91 4.35 -1.36 -11.89
C ARG A 91 3.11 -2.21 -11.67
N ASP A 92 3.24 -3.38 -11.04
CA ASP A 92 2.14 -4.34 -10.96
C ASP A 92 1.56 -4.38 -9.56
N GLY A 93 0.23 -4.23 -9.49
CA GLY A 93 -0.50 -4.14 -8.25
C GLY A 93 -0.14 -2.86 -7.50
N LEU A 94 -0.71 -1.72 -7.89
CA LEU A 94 -0.65 -0.51 -7.07
C LEU A 94 -2.07 -0.13 -6.63
N PRO A 95 -2.23 0.38 -5.40
CA PRO A 95 -3.52 0.75 -4.87
C PRO A 95 -4.08 1.98 -5.59
N GLU A 96 -5.40 2.09 -5.65
CA GLU A 96 -6.06 3.37 -5.91
C GLU A 96 -5.80 4.30 -4.72
N HIS A 97 -4.94 5.29 -4.93
CA HIS A 97 -4.61 6.41 -4.04
C HIS A 97 -4.36 6.09 -2.55
N GLY A 98 -3.77 7.03 -1.82
CA GLY A 98 -3.57 6.88 -0.38
C GLY A 98 -2.35 7.63 0.13
N THR A 99 -2.17 7.56 1.45
CA THR A 99 -0.95 8.08 2.08
C THR A 99 0.06 6.96 2.16
N PHE A 100 1.30 7.27 1.78
CA PHE A 100 2.40 6.32 1.74
C PHE A 100 3.56 6.86 2.56
N ALA A 101 4.27 5.96 3.23
CA ALA A 101 5.55 6.26 3.84
C ALA A 101 6.64 5.49 3.12
N ALA A 102 7.64 6.22 2.60
CA ALA A 102 8.90 5.67 2.13
C ALA A 102 9.95 5.86 3.22
N THR A 103 10.58 4.77 3.63
CA THR A 103 11.64 4.78 4.64
C THR A 103 12.95 4.45 3.96
N ASN A 104 13.98 5.27 4.16
CA ASN A 104 15.31 5.09 3.57
C ASN A 104 16.38 5.14 4.66
N SER A 105 17.19 4.10 4.76
CA SER A 105 18.38 4.08 5.62
C SER A 105 19.62 4.50 4.83
N ILE A 106 20.31 5.54 5.30
CA ILE A 106 21.47 6.15 4.66
C ILE A 106 22.65 6.09 5.63
N TYR A 107 23.81 5.62 5.17
CA TYR A 107 25.09 5.71 5.89
C TYR A 107 26.10 6.47 5.04
N VAL A 108 26.83 7.41 5.65
CA VAL A 108 27.82 8.26 4.95
C VAL A 108 29.21 7.89 5.44
N ASP A 109 30.06 7.31 4.60
CA ASP A 109 31.42 6.89 5.01
C ASP A 109 32.41 8.06 5.05
N SER A 110 32.30 8.96 4.07
CA SER A 110 33.23 10.07 3.85
C SER A 110 32.52 11.22 3.13
N HIS A 111 32.91 12.45 3.46
CA HIS A 111 32.38 13.68 2.85
C HIS A 111 33.53 14.65 2.54
N THR A 112 33.61 15.12 1.28
CA THR A 112 34.44 16.26 0.87
C THR A 112 33.52 17.32 0.27
N GLN A 113 33.76 18.60 0.59
CA GLN A 113 32.93 19.76 0.22
C GLN A 113 32.16 19.57 -1.10
N GLY A 114 30.83 19.52 -0.95
CA GLY A 114 29.87 19.31 -2.01
C GLY A 114 28.49 19.16 -1.38
N ASN A 115 27.50 19.83 -1.95
CA ASN A 115 26.11 19.66 -1.56
C ASN A 115 25.56 18.44 -2.32
N ILE A 116 24.97 17.45 -1.62
CA ILE A 116 23.67 16.80 -1.91
C ILE A 116 23.63 15.33 -1.48
N TYR A 117 22.56 14.99 -0.74
CA TYR A 117 21.80 13.75 -0.91
C TYR A 117 20.31 14.05 -0.81
N GLY A 118 19.53 13.68 -1.81
CA GLY A 118 18.07 13.78 -1.77
C GLY A 118 17.42 12.54 -2.38
N ALA A 119 16.38 12.05 -1.73
CA ALA A 119 15.56 10.98 -2.26
C ALA A 119 14.25 11.57 -2.74
N TYR A 120 13.74 11.04 -3.85
CA TYR A 120 12.44 11.43 -4.36
C TYR A 120 11.65 10.22 -4.83
N VAL A 121 10.37 10.26 -4.50
CA VAL A 121 9.39 9.31 -4.96
C VAL A 121 8.52 10.01 -6.00
N THR A 122 8.54 9.50 -7.22
CA THR A 122 7.65 9.96 -8.27
C THR A 122 6.49 8.97 -8.39
N ALA A 123 5.30 9.43 -8.01
CA ALA A 123 4.04 8.76 -8.28
C ALA A 123 3.57 9.14 -9.68
N ARG A 124 3.41 8.16 -10.57
CA ARG A 124 2.78 8.32 -11.87
C ARG A 124 1.39 7.70 -11.81
N TYR A 125 0.38 8.46 -12.20
CA TYR A 125 -1.01 8.04 -12.21
C TYR A 125 -1.40 7.50 -13.58
N THR A 126 -2.48 6.73 -13.65
CA THR A 126 -2.98 6.12 -14.90
C THR A 126 -3.45 7.16 -15.91
N ASP A 127 -3.70 8.39 -15.47
CA ASP A 127 -4.02 9.53 -16.34
C ASP A 127 -2.77 10.23 -16.92
N GLY A 128 -1.58 9.70 -16.63
CA GLY A 128 -0.28 10.22 -17.08
C GLY A 128 0.26 11.37 -16.23
N ALA A 129 -0.49 11.84 -15.22
CA ALA A 129 0.02 12.84 -14.30
C ALA A 129 1.17 12.25 -13.45
N GLU A 130 2.14 13.10 -13.11
CA GLU A 130 3.24 12.73 -12.22
C GLU A 130 3.31 13.70 -11.05
N GLN A 131 3.54 13.15 -9.86
CA GLN A 131 3.82 13.93 -8.67
C GLN A 131 5.08 13.40 -8.03
N THR A 132 6.05 14.29 -7.84
CA THR A 132 7.33 13.96 -7.24
C THR A 132 7.43 14.56 -5.85
N PHE A 133 7.66 13.70 -4.87
CA PHE A 133 7.89 14.07 -3.48
C PHE A 133 9.37 13.91 -3.19
N SER A 134 10.02 14.92 -2.64
CA SER A 134 11.46 14.88 -2.41
C SER A 134 11.81 15.39 -1.02
N PHE A 135 12.93 14.92 -0.51
CA PHE A 135 13.62 15.58 0.60
C PHE A 135 15.10 15.67 0.28
N VAL A 136 15.76 16.68 0.83
CA VAL A 136 17.19 16.93 0.63
C VAL A 136 17.86 17.02 2.00
N LEU A 137 18.99 16.35 2.14
CA LEU A 137 19.86 16.44 3.29
C LEU A 137 20.79 17.65 3.12
N SER A 138 20.79 18.51 4.14
CA SER A 138 21.73 19.62 4.28
C SER A 138 23.15 19.12 4.60
N ASP A 139 24.15 19.96 4.33
CA ASP A 139 25.56 19.67 4.68
C ASP A 139 25.74 19.33 6.18
N ALA A 140 24.97 19.95 7.07
CA ALA A 140 24.99 19.67 8.50
C ALA A 140 24.44 18.26 8.82
N GLN A 141 23.36 17.84 8.14
CA GLN A 141 22.81 16.49 8.29
C GLN A 141 23.75 15.45 7.71
N ILE A 142 24.42 15.74 6.58
CA ILE A 142 25.42 14.87 5.99
C ILE A 142 26.61 14.68 6.94
N ALA A 143 27.10 15.77 7.55
CA ALA A 143 28.16 15.72 8.55
C ALA A 143 27.74 14.92 9.80
N ALA A 144 26.48 15.05 10.24
CA ALA A 144 25.94 14.32 11.39
C ALA A 144 25.74 12.82 11.13
N ASN A 145 25.63 12.42 9.86
CA ASN A 145 25.45 11.03 9.44
C ASN A 145 26.77 10.34 9.08
N LEU A 146 27.89 11.06 9.16
CA LEU A 146 29.21 10.53 8.87
C LEU A 146 29.56 9.39 9.84
N GLY A 147 29.74 8.19 9.32
CA GLY A 147 30.00 6.99 10.11
C GLY A 147 28.77 6.44 10.85
N ALA A 148 27.53 6.81 10.51
CA ALA A 148 26.32 6.28 11.15
C ALA A 148 25.13 6.04 10.20
N TRP A 149 24.44 4.91 10.37
CA TRP A 149 23.21 4.61 9.63
C TRP A 149 22.07 5.45 10.21
N LYS A 150 21.34 6.14 9.32
CA LYS A 150 20.21 6.99 9.68
C LYS A 150 19.03 6.73 8.78
N THR A 151 17.89 6.47 9.39
CA THR A 151 16.65 6.17 8.71
C THR A 151 15.80 7.44 8.59
N TYR A 152 15.47 7.79 7.35
CA TYR A 152 14.64 8.93 7.00
C TYR A 152 13.31 8.44 6.47
N ARG A 153 12.22 9.01 6.99
CA ARG A 153 10.85 8.68 6.56
C ARG A 153 10.28 9.85 5.77
N LEU A 154 9.97 9.62 4.51
CA LEU A 154 9.20 10.51 3.65
C LEU A 154 7.76 10.03 3.63
N THR A 155 6.83 10.84 4.13
CA THR A 155 5.40 10.57 4.02
C THR A 155 4.81 11.45 2.93
N PHE A 156 4.05 10.87 2.01
CA PHE A 156 3.41 11.58 0.92
C PHE A 156 2.05 10.98 0.63
N SER A 157 1.11 11.82 0.21
CA SER A 157 -0.19 11.35 -0.26
C SER A 157 -0.23 11.40 -1.77
N THR A 158 -0.79 10.38 -2.37
CA THR A 158 -1.13 10.39 -3.79
C THR A 158 -2.54 10.96 -3.99
N ASP A 159 -2.81 11.46 -5.19
CA ASP A 159 -4.06 12.12 -5.58
C ASP A 159 -5.24 11.15 -5.39
N PRO A 160 -6.18 11.44 -4.46
CA PRO A 160 -7.34 10.60 -4.19
C PRO A 160 -8.26 10.37 -5.39
N ALA A 161 -8.25 11.29 -6.37
CA ALA A 161 -9.15 11.25 -7.52
C ALA A 161 -8.59 10.41 -8.68
N LYS A 162 -7.35 9.89 -8.56
CA LYS A 162 -6.62 9.27 -9.66
C LYS A 162 -6.06 7.92 -9.26
N LYS A 163 -6.19 6.93 -10.15
CA LYS A 163 -5.60 5.61 -9.94
C LYS A 163 -4.08 5.68 -10.14
N LEU A 164 -3.33 5.12 -9.20
CA LEU A 164 -1.87 5.09 -9.26
C LEU A 164 -1.41 3.98 -10.22
N ASP A 165 -0.50 4.31 -11.13
CA ASP A 165 -0.04 3.41 -12.22
C ASP A 165 1.36 2.87 -11.95
N ASN A 166 2.29 3.74 -11.56
CA ASN A 166 3.66 3.37 -11.28
C ASN A 166 4.23 4.27 -10.18
N MET A 167 5.08 3.69 -9.34
CA MET A 167 5.91 4.46 -8.42
C MET A 167 7.37 4.24 -8.73
N THR A 168 8.09 5.35 -8.92
CA THR A 168 9.51 5.33 -9.20
C THR A 168 10.26 5.99 -8.04
N TYR A 169 11.16 5.23 -7.43
CA TYR A 169 12.05 5.76 -6.41
C TYR A 169 13.38 6.15 -7.04
N TRP A 170 13.87 7.31 -6.65
CA TRP A 170 15.16 7.80 -7.06
C TRP A 170 15.95 8.35 -5.88
N CYS A 171 17.24 8.10 -5.90
CA CYS A 171 18.19 8.83 -5.07
C CYS A 171 19.13 9.61 -6.00
N LEU A 172 19.06 10.94 -6.01
CA LEU A 172 20.00 11.76 -6.79
C LEU A 172 21.13 12.24 -5.91
N VAL A 173 22.33 12.06 -6.45
CA VAL A 173 23.55 12.71 -5.99
C VAL A 173 23.95 13.67 -7.11
N TRP A 174 23.85 14.97 -6.86
CA TRP A 174 24.32 16.00 -7.81
C TRP A 174 25.29 16.93 -7.08
N ALA A 175 26.15 17.67 -7.76
CA ALA A 175 26.99 18.70 -7.13
C ALA A 175 26.66 20.08 -7.71
N ARG A 176 26.52 21.11 -6.87
CA ARG A 176 26.41 22.50 -7.35
C ARG A 176 27.79 23.17 -7.33
N GLY A 177 28.24 23.63 -8.51
CA GLY A 177 29.53 24.29 -8.68
C GLY A 177 30.68 23.29 -8.90
N GLU A 178 31.79 23.77 -9.46
CA GLU A 178 32.93 22.97 -9.98
C GLU A 178 33.67 22.06 -8.96
N GLN A 179 33.14 21.90 -7.74
CA GLN A 179 33.71 21.02 -6.72
C GLN A 179 33.14 19.61 -6.88
N LYS A 180 34.02 18.63 -7.10
CA LYS A 180 33.68 17.21 -7.23
C LYS A 180 33.26 16.67 -5.86
N PHE A 181 32.09 16.04 -5.77
CA PHE A 181 31.77 15.16 -4.67
C PHE A 181 32.74 13.96 -4.67
N ILE A 182 33.51 13.77 -3.59
CA ILE A 182 34.38 12.60 -3.37
C ILE A 182 34.00 12.03 -2.00
N GLY A 183 32.95 11.21 -1.98
CA GLY A 183 32.47 10.54 -0.79
C GLY A 183 31.76 9.24 -1.12
N THR A 184 31.50 8.45 -0.10
CA THR A 184 30.91 7.12 -0.22
C THR A 184 29.62 7.07 0.60
N VAL A 185 28.49 6.74 -0.02
CA VAL A 185 27.18 6.64 0.65
C VAL A 185 26.50 5.32 0.36
N TYR A 186 25.82 4.82 1.37
CA TYR A 186 25.28 3.47 1.39
C TYR A 186 23.79 3.47 1.67
N PHE A 187 23.10 2.53 1.03
CA PHE A 187 21.66 2.32 1.13
C PHE A 187 21.42 0.83 1.38
N ASP A 188 20.72 0.52 2.47
CA ASP A 188 20.43 -0.88 2.83
C ASP A 188 19.02 -1.30 2.39
N GLU A 189 18.01 -0.49 2.68
CA GLU A 189 16.61 -0.86 2.45
C GLU A 189 15.75 0.39 2.21
N VAL A 190 14.97 0.35 1.13
CA VAL A 190 13.85 1.27 0.90
C VAL A 190 12.58 0.48 1.12
N GLU A 191 11.80 0.89 2.11
CA GLU A 191 10.52 0.28 2.41
C GLU A 191 9.38 1.27 2.13
N LEU A 192 8.49 0.88 1.21
CA LEU A 192 7.27 1.62 0.92
C LEU A 192 6.06 0.95 1.57
N ARG A 193 5.34 1.70 2.42
CA ARG A 193 4.11 1.21 3.08
C ARG A 193 2.91 2.11 2.78
N ARG A 194 1.78 1.49 2.42
CA ARG A 194 0.46 2.17 2.38
C ARG A 194 -0.05 2.36 3.80
N ILE A 195 -0.55 3.56 4.08
CA ILE A 195 -1.19 3.92 5.34
C ILE A 195 -2.69 3.83 5.10
N GLU A 196 -3.35 2.75 5.54
CA GLU A 196 -4.79 2.56 5.33
C GLU A 196 -5.64 3.50 6.17
N THR A 197 -6.67 4.08 5.55
CA THR A 197 -7.52 5.14 6.11
C THR A 197 -8.68 4.66 6.99
N ALA A 198 -8.73 3.39 7.41
CA ALA A 198 -9.90 2.85 8.14
C ALA A 198 -9.57 1.93 9.34
N ALA A 199 -8.46 2.16 10.02
CA ALA A 199 -8.29 1.74 11.41
C ALA A 199 -7.95 2.99 12.23
N PRO A 200 -8.49 3.20 13.45
CA PRO A 200 -7.92 4.18 14.35
C PRO A 200 -6.46 3.76 14.56
N THR A 201 -5.56 4.53 13.98
CA THR A 201 -4.12 4.37 14.12
C THR A 201 -3.85 4.43 15.61
N GLY A 202 -3.51 3.31 16.22
CA GLY A 202 -2.38 3.32 17.13
C GLY A 202 -1.14 3.65 16.30
N ALA A 203 -1.02 4.91 15.86
CA ALA A 203 0.24 5.41 15.33
C ALA A 203 1.27 5.12 16.41
N ALA A 204 2.40 4.50 16.08
CA ALA A 204 3.50 4.48 17.01
C ALA A 204 3.78 5.95 17.40
N LEU A 205 3.59 6.26 18.67
CA LEU A 205 3.72 7.60 19.21
C LEU A 205 5.15 8.11 18.91
N PRO A 206 5.32 9.35 18.45
CA PRO A 206 6.65 9.84 18.08
C PRO A 206 7.56 9.81 19.31
N PHE A 207 8.78 9.29 19.15
CA PHE A 207 9.76 9.17 20.22
C PHE A 207 10.91 10.16 20.03
N VAL A 208 11.36 10.81 21.10
CA VAL A 208 12.53 11.69 21.08
C VAL A 208 13.37 11.57 22.35
N LEU A 209 14.69 11.73 22.19
CA LEU A 209 15.63 11.83 23.29
C LEU A 209 15.88 13.31 23.59
N ALA A 210 15.60 13.78 24.81
CA ALA A 210 15.95 15.13 25.20
C ALA A 210 17.47 15.23 25.44
N SER A 211 18.11 16.26 24.90
CA SER A 211 19.55 16.45 25.06
C SER A 211 19.88 16.90 26.48
N ARG A 212 20.79 16.20 27.17
CA ARG A 212 21.25 16.66 28.48
C ARG A 212 22.09 17.92 28.33
N THR A 213 21.86 18.93 29.17
CA THR A 213 22.70 20.12 29.28
C THR A 213 23.31 20.23 30.68
N SER A 214 24.55 20.72 30.74
CA SER A 214 25.19 21.14 32.00
C SER A 214 25.06 22.65 32.24
N THR A 215 24.66 23.40 31.22
CA THR A 215 24.48 24.84 31.24
C THR A 215 23.03 25.14 30.87
N PRO A 216 22.17 25.50 31.84
CA PRO A 216 20.80 25.89 31.57
C PRO A 216 20.72 27.05 30.54
N PRO A 217 19.76 27.05 29.61
CA PRO A 217 19.51 28.21 28.76
C PRO A 217 19.02 29.40 29.58
N ARG A 218 19.28 30.60 29.09
CA ARG A 218 18.68 31.82 29.61
C ARG A 218 17.31 31.98 28.98
N ILE A 219 16.27 31.74 29.77
CA ILE A 219 14.87 31.82 29.33
C ILE A 219 14.47 33.27 28.96
N ASP A 220 14.79 33.67 27.73
CA ASP A 220 14.53 35.00 27.16
C ASP A 220 13.92 34.95 25.75
N GLY A 221 13.72 33.75 25.21
CA GLY A 221 13.12 33.51 23.91
C GLY A 221 14.12 33.55 22.76
N VAL A 222 15.44 33.60 22.98
CA VAL A 222 16.45 33.69 21.93
C VAL A 222 17.21 32.37 21.80
N MET A 223 17.38 31.85 20.57
CA MET A 223 18.07 30.57 20.32
C MET A 223 19.62 30.68 20.33
N ASP A 224 20.20 31.51 21.19
CA ASP A 224 21.65 31.77 21.23
C ASP A 224 22.43 30.93 22.26
N ASP A 225 21.74 30.24 23.18
CA ASP A 225 22.37 29.35 24.15
C ASP A 225 22.96 28.06 23.54
N ASP A 226 24.10 27.62 24.10
CA ASP A 226 24.86 26.44 23.64
C ASP A 226 24.01 25.16 23.59
N CYS A 227 23.09 24.96 24.54
CA CYS A 227 22.27 23.75 24.59
C CYS A 227 21.37 23.61 23.35
N TRP A 228 20.93 24.71 22.75
CA TRP A 228 20.07 24.66 21.56
C TRP A 228 20.83 24.27 20.31
N GLN A 229 22.09 24.69 20.19
CA GLN A 229 22.97 24.30 19.08
C GLN A 229 23.25 22.79 19.04
N HIS A 230 23.21 22.13 20.20
CA HIS A 230 23.49 20.70 20.36
C HIS A 230 22.24 19.84 20.60
N SER A 231 21.07 20.46 20.76
CA SER A 231 19.79 19.75 20.87
C SER A 231 19.34 19.15 19.54
N LEU A 232 18.62 18.04 19.60
CA LEU A 232 17.96 17.49 18.41
C LEU A 232 16.74 18.34 18.06
N GLN A 233 16.65 18.73 16.79
CA GLN A 233 15.44 19.35 16.27
C GLN A 233 14.39 18.27 16.04
N LEU A 234 13.18 18.51 16.53
CA LEU A 234 12.04 17.62 16.35
C LEU A 234 11.54 17.65 14.88
N PRO A 235 10.88 16.56 14.42
CA PRO A 235 10.21 16.53 13.13
C PRO A 235 9.22 17.70 12.92
N PRO A 236 8.90 18.03 11.65
CA PRO A 236 7.90 19.05 11.29
C PRO A 236 6.58 18.87 12.03
N PHE A 237 5.93 19.98 12.38
CA PHE A 237 4.60 19.95 12.99
C PHE A 237 3.55 19.61 11.93
N LEU A 238 2.56 18.84 12.36
CA LEU A 238 1.45 18.37 11.56
C LEU A 238 0.14 18.99 12.04
N LEU A 239 -0.89 19.02 11.20
CA LEU A 239 -2.24 19.39 11.60
C LEU A 239 -2.73 18.43 12.70
N SER A 240 -3.32 18.98 13.76
CA SER A 240 -3.85 18.23 14.90
C SER A 240 -4.83 17.13 14.52
N HIS A 241 -5.62 17.34 13.47
CA HIS A 241 -6.62 16.40 12.96
C HIS A 241 -6.08 15.39 11.93
N GLY A 242 -4.80 15.44 11.57
CA GLY A 242 -4.30 14.67 10.43
C GLY A 242 -2.79 14.44 10.39
N VAL A 243 -2.32 14.03 9.22
CA VAL A 243 -0.88 13.78 8.95
C VAL A 243 -0.30 14.81 7.97
N GLU A 244 -1.08 15.84 7.64
CA GLU A 244 -0.69 16.96 6.80
C GLU A 244 0.25 17.88 7.57
N THR A 245 1.23 18.47 6.89
CA THR A 245 2.17 19.42 7.50
C THR A 245 1.49 20.76 7.77
N ALA A 246 1.82 21.40 8.90
CA ALA A 246 1.41 22.78 9.17
C ALA A 246 1.83 23.73 8.05
N THR A 247 0.97 24.68 7.71
CA THR A 247 1.25 25.73 6.74
C THR A 247 2.32 26.66 7.30
N GLU A 248 2.15 27.08 8.55
CA GLU A 248 3.10 27.88 9.31
C GLU A 248 3.90 26.96 10.26
N GLN A 249 5.04 26.49 9.77
CA GLN A 249 5.84 25.49 10.47
C GLN A 249 6.33 25.95 11.84
N THR A 250 6.49 24.97 12.74
CA THR A 250 7.11 25.19 14.06
C THR A 250 8.32 24.27 14.19
N ARG A 251 9.47 24.82 14.59
CA ARG A 251 10.65 24.04 14.97
C ARG A 251 10.69 23.93 16.47
N ALA A 252 10.81 22.69 16.97
CA ALA A 252 10.94 22.44 18.39
C ALA A 252 12.29 21.77 18.71
N ARG A 253 12.83 22.08 19.89
CA ARG A 253 14.05 21.50 20.46
C ARG A 253 13.83 21.23 21.95
N LEU A 254 14.40 20.13 22.43
CA LEU A 254 14.29 19.71 23.83
C LEU A 254 15.68 19.55 24.46
N ALA A 255 15.85 20.10 25.66
CA ALA A 255 17.00 19.89 26.50
C ALA A 255 16.56 19.62 27.96
N TRP A 256 17.43 19.08 28.80
CA TRP A 256 17.12 18.87 30.22
C TRP A 256 18.37 18.89 31.09
N ASP A 257 18.20 19.22 32.37
CA ASP A 257 19.22 19.06 33.41
C ASP A 257 18.63 18.36 34.65
N GLU A 258 19.36 18.36 35.77
CA GLU A 258 18.89 17.69 36.99
C GLU A 258 17.54 18.22 37.48
N ASN A 259 17.18 19.48 37.22
CA ASN A 259 16.02 20.13 37.82
C ASN A 259 14.89 20.43 36.82
N ASN A 260 15.19 20.67 35.55
CA ASN A 260 14.22 21.19 34.58
C ASN A 260 14.24 20.44 33.23
N LEU A 261 13.06 20.38 32.61
CA LEU A 261 12.90 20.17 31.18
C LEU A 261 12.86 21.54 30.48
N TYR A 262 13.69 21.71 29.47
CA TYR A 262 13.77 22.91 28.65
C TYR A 262 13.17 22.65 27.27
N ILE A 263 12.33 23.57 26.81
CA ILE A 263 11.66 23.51 25.50
C ILE A 263 11.94 24.82 24.77
N PHE A 264 12.41 24.72 23.53
CA PHE A 264 12.51 25.85 22.61
C PHE A 264 11.60 25.62 21.40
N LEU A 265 10.80 26.62 21.06
CA LEU A 265 9.88 26.63 19.92
C LEU A 265 10.17 27.87 19.06
N GLU A 266 10.38 27.68 17.78
CA GLU A 266 10.41 28.74 16.76
C GLU A 266 9.20 28.56 15.85
N CYS A 267 8.24 29.46 15.97
CA CYS A 267 6.98 29.47 15.24
C CYS A 267 7.10 30.43 14.06
N PHE A 268 7.24 29.90 12.84
CA PHE A 268 7.23 30.73 11.63
C PHE A 268 5.87 31.39 11.47
N GLU A 269 5.86 32.66 11.09
CA GLU A 269 4.63 33.41 10.95
C GLU A 269 4.76 34.40 9.80
N SER A 270 4.20 34.04 8.65
CA SER A 270 4.32 34.86 7.45
C SER A 270 3.80 36.27 7.66
N ILE A 271 2.72 36.49 8.43
CA ILE A 271 2.15 37.84 8.60
C ILE A 271 3.06 38.80 9.38
N LEU A 272 4.07 38.29 10.09
CA LEU A 272 5.09 39.11 10.72
C LEU A 272 6.06 39.71 9.71
N ASP A 273 6.18 39.12 8.50
CA ASP A 273 7.07 39.63 7.45
C ASP A 273 6.69 41.08 7.10
N PRO A 274 7.60 42.06 7.34
CA PRO A 274 7.30 43.47 7.07
C PRO A 274 6.90 43.75 5.62
N VAL A 275 7.33 42.89 4.68
CA VAL A 275 6.98 43.00 3.26
C VAL A 275 5.48 42.77 3.02
N LEU A 276 4.83 41.93 3.82
CA LEU A 276 3.42 41.59 3.66
C LEU A 276 2.46 42.62 4.27
N GLN A 277 2.95 43.55 5.11
CA GLN A 277 2.16 44.61 5.77
C GLN A 277 0.92 44.08 6.52
N GLN A 278 1.00 42.87 7.08
CA GLN A 278 -0.11 42.19 7.75
C GLN A 278 0.08 41.99 9.25
N GLN A 279 1.14 42.56 9.85
CA GLN A 279 1.49 42.40 11.26
C GLN A 279 0.34 42.76 12.23
N ALA A 280 -0.57 43.65 11.83
CA ALA A 280 -1.75 44.01 12.62
C ALA A 280 -2.76 42.87 12.81
N ALA A 281 -2.64 41.77 12.05
CA ALA A 281 -3.47 40.58 12.20
C ALA A 281 -2.94 39.61 13.28
N PHE A 282 -1.68 39.74 13.70
CA PHE A 282 -1.05 38.91 14.74
C PHE A 282 -1.70 39.17 16.09
N LYS A 283 -2.18 38.13 16.77
CA LYS A 283 -2.96 38.26 18.00
C LYS A 283 -2.13 37.93 19.24
N ALA A 284 -2.09 38.91 20.12
CA ALA A 284 -1.36 38.87 21.38
C ALA A 284 -2.08 39.78 22.38
N THR A 285 -3.31 39.43 22.75
CA THR A 285 -4.24 40.27 23.51
C THR A 285 -4.45 39.82 24.96
N GLN A 286 -4.20 38.55 25.24
CA GLN A 286 -4.30 37.95 26.57
C GLN A 286 -3.04 38.30 27.37
N THR A 287 -3.22 38.96 28.52
CA THR A 287 -2.11 39.51 29.33
C THR A 287 -2.15 39.10 30.80
N ALA A 288 -3.27 38.53 31.25
CA ALA A 288 -3.42 38.03 32.61
C ALA A 288 -3.00 36.55 32.65
N ARG A 289 -2.25 36.16 33.68
CA ARG A 289 -1.94 34.75 33.94
C ARG A 289 -3.24 33.94 34.07
N ASP A 290 -3.25 32.74 33.51
CA ASP A 290 -4.39 31.80 33.46
C ASP A 290 -5.62 32.34 32.71
N SER A 291 -5.44 33.37 31.88
CA SER A 291 -6.44 33.75 30.87
C SER A 291 -6.49 32.75 29.72
N ASN A 292 -7.46 32.91 28.80
CA ASN A 292 -7.63 32.05 27.63
C ASN A 292 -6.53 32.31 26.58
N VAL A 293 -5.26 32.06 26.91
CA VAL A 293 -4.11 32.34 26.03
C VAL A 293 -4.18 31.61 24.69
N PHE A 294 -4.96 30.52 24.61
CA PHE A 294 -5.28 29.78 23.38
C PHE A 294 -6.18 30.54 22.39
N GLU A 295 -6.72 31.72 22.77
CA GLU A 295 -7.40 32.64 21.85
C GLU A 295 -6.43 33.58 21.10
N ASP A 296 -5.15 33.60 21.48
CA ASP A 296 -4.04 34.30 20.82
C ASP A 296 -3.15 33.30 20.04
N ASP A 297 -2.19 33.83 19.27
CA ASP A 297 -1.09 33.05 18.72
C ASP A 297 -0.25 32.49 19.89
N SER A 298 -0.35 31.18 20.08
CA SER A 298 0.07 30.50 21.30
C SER A 298 0.62 29.11 21.05
N VAL A 299 1.47 28.65 21.96
CA VAL A 299 1.95 27.27 22.03
C VAL A 299 1.39 26.59 23.28
N GLU A 300 1.05 25.32 23.15
CA GLU A 300 0.54 24.48 24.23
C GLU A 300 1.44 23.25 24.40
N VAL A 301 1.82 22.96 25.63
CA VAL A 301 2.66 21.84 26.05
C VAL A 301 1.82 20.92 26.93
N PHE A 302 1.72 19.67 26.52
CA PHE A 302 1.03 18.61 27.26
C PHE A 302 2.04 17.60 27.76
N LEU A 303 2.03 17.31 29.06
CA LEU A 303 3.08 16.52 29.68
C LEU A 303 2.51 15.47 30.65
N GLN A 304 2.82 14.19 30.41
CA GLN A 304 2.57 13.08 31.32
C GLN A 304 3.87 12.68 32.03
N PRO A 305 3.90 12.56 33.37
CA PRO A 305 5.05 12.04 34.11
C PRO A 305 5.46 10.62 33.71
N SER A 306 4.52 9.83 33.19
CA SER A 306 4.79 8.58 32.48
C SER A 306 3.71 8.32 31.41
N PRO A 307 4.04 7.77 30.23
CA PRO A 307 3.09 7.49 29.15
C PRO A 307 1.92 6.58 29.55
N GLU A 308 2.08 5.81 30.64
CA GLU A 308 1.09 4.87 31.15
C GLU A 308 0.08 5.53 32.12
N GLN A 309 0.30 6.78 32.54
CA GLN A 309 -0.57 7.47 33.50
C GLN A 309 -1.68 8.27 32.82
N ALA A 310 -2.87 8.29 33.42
CA ALA A 310 -3.99 9.13 32.93
C ALA A 310 -3.81 10.63 33.24
N VAL A 311 -3.05 10.96 34.29
CA VAL A 311 -2.77 12.35 34.69
C VAL A 311 -1.78 13.00 33.75
N TYR A 312 -2.07 14.21 33.32
CA TYR A 312 -1.18 15.05 32.52
C TYR A 312 -1.30 16.52 32.91
N TYR A 313 -0.36 17.34 32.46
CA TYR A 313 -0.30 18.76 32.73
C TYR A 313 -0.41 19.52 31.42
N HIS A 314 -1.18 20.60 31.43
CA HIS A 314 -1.34 21.51 30.30
C HIS A 314 -0.67 22.83 30.67
N ILE A 315 0.34 23.23 29.92
CA ILE A 315 1.05 24.51 30.06
C ILE A 315 1.01 25.21 28.71
N ALA A 316 0.53 26.44 28.65
CA ALA A 316 0.46 27.21 27.42
C ALA A 316 1.09 28.60 27.58
N ALA A 317 1.61 29.14 26.49
CA ALA A 317 2.11 30.51 26.43
C ALA A 317 1.77 31.18 25.10
N ASN A 318 1.33 32.44 25.15
CA ASN A 318 1.22 33.28 23.96
C ASN A 318 2.53 34.01 23.64
N SER A 319 2.57 34.72 22.51
CA SER A 319 3.75 35.49 22.08
C SER A 319 4.19 36.62 23.03
N LEU A 320 3.36 37.03 24.00
CA LEU A 320 3.74 37.97 25.07
C LEU A 320 4.41 37.30 26.28
N GLY A 321 4.47 35.96 26.30
CA GLY A 321 4.91 35.19 27.46
C GLY A 321 3.85 35.09 28.56
N THR A 322 2.57 35.36 28.25
CA THR A 322 1.47 35.15 29.20
C THR A 322 1.22 33.65 29.33
N VAL A 323 1.26 33.14 30.55
CA VAL A 323 1.15 31.71 30.85
C VAL A 323 -0.27 31.33 31.26
N TYR A 324 -0.71 30.16 30.81
CA TYR A 324 -1.83 29.40 31.36
C TYR A 324 -1.30 28.03 31.82
N ASP A 325 -1.65 27.59 33.02
CA ASP A 325 -1.40 26.22 33.44
C ASP A 325 -2.57 25.53 34.16
N ALA A 326 -2.65 24.22 33.96
CA ALA A 326 -3.65 23.38 34.59
C ALA A 326 -3.12 21.95 34.79
N ARG A 327 -3.53 21.34 35.90
CA ARG A 327 -3.40 19.90 36.12
C ARG A 327 -4.65 19.20 35.59
N CYS A 328 -4.45 18.12 34.85
CA CYS A 328 -5.54 17.36 34.23
C CYS A 328 -5.52 15.92 34.78
N PRO A 329 -6.39 15.56 35.75
CA PRO A 329 -6.45 14.20 36.29
C PRO A 329 -6.75 13.12 35.24
N GLU A 330 -7.56 13.48 34.25
CA GLU A 330 -7.94 12.67 33.09
C GLU A 330 -8.41 13.58 31.94
N ALA A 331 -8.63 13.02 30.75
CA ALA A 331 -9.11 13.78 29.60
C ALA A 331 -10.47 14.45 29.89
N GLY A 332 -10.59 15.76 29.66
CA GLY A 332 -11.80 16.53 29.91
C GLY A 332 -11.97 17.08 31.34
N SER A 333 -11.00 16.85 32.24
CA SER A 333 -10.97 17.42 33.60
C SER A 333 -9.81 18.40 33.76
N TYR A 334 -10.08 19.62 34.26
CA TYR A 334 -9.11 20.71 34.34
C TYR A 334 -9.09 21.36 35.73
N GLU A 335 -7.94 21.34 36.40
CA GLU A 335 -7.68 22.05 37.66
C GLU A 335 -6.88 23.33 37.36
N THR A 336 -7.57 24.40 36.99
CA THR A 336 -7.00 25.70 36.55
C THR A 336 -6.41 26.56 37.68
N GLY A 337 -6.19 25.98 38.87
CA GLY A 337 -5.58 26.65 40.02
C GLY A 337 -4.23 26.03 40.41
N TRP A 338 -3.72 25.12 39.59
CA TRP A 338 -2.42 24.48 39.77
C TRP A 338 -1.35 25.29 39.06
N ASP A 339 -0.28 25.64 39.77
CA ASP A 339 0.84 26.42 39.24
C ASP A 339 2.00 25.48 38.88
N SER A 340 2.44 25.52 37.62
CA SER A 340 3.55 24.71 37.09
C SER A 340 4.93 25.22 37.51
N GLY A 341 5.04 26.45 37.99
CA GLY A 341 6.33 27.11 38.23
C GLY A 341 7.16 27.32 36.96
N VAL A 342 6.56 27.20 35.77
CA VAL A 342 7.27 27.36 34.49
C VAL A 342 7.82 28.78 34.35
N ALA A 343 9.08 28.89 33.93
CA ALA A 343 9.64 30.14 33.43
C ALA A 343 9.46 30.18 31.91
N VAL A 344 8.96 31.30 31.38
CA VAL A 344 8.73 31.48 29.94
C VAL A 344 9.38 32.78 29.46
N GLY A 345 10.09 32.69 28.34
CA GLY A 345 10.69 33.82 27.63
C GLY A 345 10.23 33.79 26.17
N THR A 346 9.87 34.94 25.61
CA THR A 346 9.40 35.02 24.22
C THR A 346 10.09 36.15 23.48
N HIS A 347 10.25 35.96 22.16
CA HIS A 347 10.76 36.99 21.27
C HIS A 347 9.95 37.01 19.97
N VAL A 348 9.51 38.19 19.53
CA VAL A 348 8.82 38.36 18.25
C VAL A 348 9.80 38.98 17.26
N GLY A 349 10.21 38.18 16.28
CA GLY A 349 11.12 38.58 15.21
C GLY A 349 10.39 39.03 13.94
N GLU A 350 11.14 39.17 12.85
CA GLU A 350 10.61 39.66 11.56
C GLU A 350 9.81 38.61 10.78
N LYS A 351 10.01 37.30 11.02
CA LYS A 351 9.34 36.22 10.25
C LYS A 351 8.90 35.03 11.12
N SER A 352 9.15 35.13 12.41
CA SER A 352 8.85 34.10 13.39
C SER A 352 8.75 34.75 14.76
N TRP A 353 8.09 34.06 15.67
CA TRP A 353 8.18 34.33 17.09
C TRP A 353 8.63 33.06 17.79
N THR A 354 9.31 33.22 18.91
CA THR A 354 9.99 32.14 19.62
C THR A 354 9.56 32.09 21.07
N VAL A 355 9.62 30.89 21.64
CA VAL A 355 9.30 30.62 23.04
C VAL A 355 10.38 29.71 23.62
N GLU A 356 10.89 30.09 24.79
CA GLU A 356 11.66 29.24 25.67
C GLU A 356 10.87 28.95 26.94
N MET A 357 10.88 27.69 27.37
CA MET A 357 10.27 27.26 28.62
C MET A 357 11.28 26.49 29.46
N ALA A 358 11.32 26.77 30.76
CA ALA A 358 11.93 25.91 31.77
C ALA A 358 10.85 25.37 32.71
N ILE A 359 10.57 24.07 32.61
CA ILE A 359 9.56 23.38 33.41
C ILE A 359 10.27 22.58 34.51
N PRO A 360 10.02 22.88 35.80
CA PRO A 360 10.60 22.11 36.90
C PRO A 360 10.12 20.66 36.88
N LEU A 361 11.03 19.69 36.87
CA LEU A 361 10.69 18.26 36.88
C LEU A 361 9.99 17.85 38.20
N SER A 362 10.28 18.55 39.29
CA SER A 362 9.68 18.31 40.60
C SER A 362 8.16 18.54 40.63
N VAL A 363 7.63 19.47 39.82
CA VAL A 363 6.18 19.70 39.73
C VAL A 363 5.44 18.56 39.05
N LEU A 364 6.17 17.70 38.33
CA LEU A 364 5.68 16.46 37.72
C LEU A 364 5.87 15.25 38.65
N GLY A 365 6.41 15.46 39.85
CA GLY A 365 6.79 14.38 40.78
C GLY A 365 8.06 13.64 40.39
N ILE A 366 8.90 14.22 39.53
CA ILE A 366 10.18 13.65 39.10
C ILE A 366 11.30 14.28 39.93
N GLU A 367 11.99 13.45 40.70
CA GLU A 367 13.09 13.90 41.55
C GLU A 367 14.34 14.28 40.72
N PRO A 368 15.17 15.21 41.21
CA PRO A 368 16.30 15.70 40.44
C PRO A 368 17.28 14.61 39.98
N GLY A 369 17.59 14.62 38.68
CA GLY A 369 18.50 13.66 38.05
C GLY A 369 17.94 12.24 37.87
N GLU A 370 16.66 12.01 38.15
CA GLU A 370 16.03 10.72 37.88
C GLU A 370 15.78 10.52 36.38
N PRO A 371 16.16 9.36 35.80
CA PRO A 371 15.74 9.02 34.46
C PRO A 371 14.21 8.91 34.38
N ALA A 372 13.64 9.50 33.33
CA ALA A 372 12.19 9.47 33.10
C ALA A 372 11.86 9.19 31.64
N LEU A 373 10.75 8.49 31.42
CA LEU A 373 10.03 8.44 30.16
C LEU A 373 8.76 9.26 30.36
N LEU A 374 8.58 10.30 29.55
CA LEU A 374 7.45 11.22 29.65
C LEU A 374 6.56 11.05 28.43
N GLY A 375 5.25 11.22 28.60
CA GLY A 375 4.39 11.55 27.46
C GLY A 375 4.49 13.06 27.21
N LEU A 376 4.73 13.51 25.98
CA LEU A 376 4.82 14.91 25.60
C LEU A 376 4.04 15.17 24.31
N ASN A 377 3.28 16.26 24.26
CA ASN A 377 2.89 16.87 23.00
C ASN A 377 3.20 18.37 23.00
N LEU A 378 3.64 18.86 21.85
CA LEU A 378 3.90 20.27 21.61
C LEU A 378 2.94 20.72 20.53
N CYS A 379 2.13 21.73 20.82
CA CYS A 379 1.06 22.19 19.96
C CYS A 379 1.16 23.70 19.74
N ARG A 380 0.60 24.20 18.64
CA ARG A 380 0.50 25.63 18.32
C ARG A 380 -0.90 25.94 17.81
N ASN A 381 -1.50 26.99 18.37
CA ASN A 381 -2.64 27.65 17.76
C ASN A 381 -2.14 28.83 16.95
N ASP A 382 -2.38 28.76 15.65
CA ASP A 382 -2.30 29.92 14.77
C ASP A 382 -3.71 30.51 14.63
N THR A 383 -3.87 31.76 15.03
CA THR A 383 -5.16 32.44 15.01
C THR A 383 -5.38 33.27 13.75
N THR A 384 -4.38 33.32 12.88
CA THR A 384 -4.29 34.15 11.69
C THR A 384 -4.56 33.32 10.43
N ALA A 385 -3.98 32.12 10.38
CA ALA A 385 -4.48 30.98 9.63
C ALA A 385 -5.03 29.99 10.66
N PRO A 386 -6.37 29.85 10.85
CA PRO A 386 -6.95 29.04 11.93
C PRO A 386 -6.63 27.54 11.76
N GLU A 387 -5.40 27.16 12.10
CA GLU A 387 -4.83 25.83 12.06
C GLU A 387 -4.28 25.48 13.44
N GLY A 388 -4.76 24.36 13.98
CA GLY A 388 -4.20 23.76 15.18
C GLY A 388 -3.16 22.73 14.77
N THR A 389 -1.90 22.92 15.17
CA THR A 389 -0.77 22.08 14.73
C THR A 389 -0.06 21.47 15.92
N CYS A 390 0.57 20.31 15.75
CA CYS A 390 1.27 19.63 16.83
C CYS A 390 2.38 18.69 16.35
N TRP A 391 3.28 18.36 17.26
CA TRP A 391 4.35 17.38 17.04
C TRP A 391 3.82 15.94 17.00
N ALA A 392 2.82 15.61 17.84
CA ALA A 392 2.16 14.31 17.86
C ALA A 392 0.65 14.47 17.56
N PRO A 393 0.18 14.12 16.34
CA PRO A 393 -1.23 14.26 15.96
C PRO A 393 -2.19 13.53 16.91
N THR A 394 -3.14 14.28 17.45
CA THR A 394 -4.18 13.80 18.37
C THR A 394 -5.47 13.39 17.67
N HIS A 395 -5.57 13.63 16.36
CA HIS A 395 -6.76 13.40 15.53
C HIS A 395 -8.02 14.13 16.03
N GLY A 396 -7.85 15.32 16.59
CA GLY A 396 -8.93 16.11 17.19
C GLY A 396 -8.36 17.23 18.05
N GLY A 397 -9.01 17.53 19.18
CA GLY A 397 -8.45 18.45 20.17
C GLY A 397 -7.14 17.93 20.77
N TYR A 398 -6.35 18.82 21.38
CA TYR A 398 -5.04 18.44 21.92
C TYR A 398 -5.10 17.55 23.17
N HIS A 399 -6.23 17.52 23.88
CA HIS A 399 -6.42 16.79 25.14
C HIS A 399 -6.62 15.26 24.99
N SER A 400 -5.75 14.61 24.22
CA SER A 400 -5.75 13.15 23.98
C SER A 400 -4.44 12.53 24.49
N PRO A 401 -4.31 12.25 25.81
CA PRO A 401 -3.04 11.80 26.41
C PRO A 401 -2.54 10.44 25.90
N ASP A 402 -3.42 9.57 25.42
CA ASP A 402 -3.05 8.32 24.73
C ASP A 402 -2.31 8.55 23.40
N ARG A 403 -2.31 9.80 22.91
CA ARG A 403 -1.71 10.22 21.64
C ARG A 403 -0.46 11.08 21.78
N PHE A 404 0.00 11.34 23.01
CA PHE A 404 1.23 12.10 23.23
C PHE A 404 2.46 11.32 22.78
N GLY A 405 3.44 12.01 22.22
CA GLY A 405 4.75 11.41 21.92
C GLY A 405 5.48 10.98 23.19
N VAL A 406 6.54 10.19 23.05
CA VAL A 406 7.35 9.70 24.17
C VAL A 406 8.69 10.43 24.19
N VAL A 407 9.04 11.02 25.33
CA VAL A 407 10.33 11.70 25.55
C VAL A 407 11.14 10.90 26.57
N SER A 408 12.41 10.63 26.25
CA SER A 408 13.34 10.04 27.22
C SER A 408 14.34 11.08 27.73
N LEU A 409 14.53 11.12 29.06
CA LEU A 409 15.60 11.85 29.74
C LEU A 409 16.73 10.85 30.08
N PRO A 410 17.86 10.83 29.34
CA PRO A 410 18.86 9.78 29.49
C PRO A 410 19.65 9.82 30.81
N ALA A 411 19.22 8.98 31.75
CA ALA A 411 20.04 7.91 32.35
C ALA A 411 19.36 6.52 32.21
N ALA A 412 18.37 6.40 31.31
CA ALA A 412 17.38 5.33 31.26
C ALA A 412 17.64 4.20 30.25
N ILE A 413 18.86 4.06 29.71
CA ILE A 413 19.23 2.81 29.03
C ILE A 413 19.91 1.91 30.08
N GLY A 414 19.11 1.13 30.80
CA GLY A 414 19.58 -0.16 31.33
C GLY A 414 19.42 -0.54 32.80
N ARG A 415 18.57 0.09 33.65
CA ARG A 415 18.24 -0.50 34.97
C ARG A 415 16.78 -0.24 35.38
N GLN A 416 15.94 -1.29 35.35
CA GLN A 416 14.64 -1.26 36.01
C GLN A 416 14.86 -1.22 37.53
N ARG A 417 14.06 -0.44 38.30
CA ARG A 417 14.16 -0.38 39.78
C ARG A 417 13.80 -1.71 40.44
N ILE A 418 12.90 -2.48 39.83
CA ILE A 418 12.61 -3.87 40.15
C ILE A 418 12.77 -4.66 38.86
N GLU A 419 13.59 -5.70 38.86
CA GLU A 419 13.71 -6.64 37.74
C GLU A 419 12.79 -7.84 37.99
N MET A 420 12.11 -8.32 36.95
CA MET A 420 11.34 -9.56 36.99
C MET A 420 11.86 -10.51 35.91
N GLU A 421 12.05 -11.78 36.21
CA GLU A 421 12.43 -12.81 35.23
C GLU A 421 11.40 -13.94 35.27
N LEU A 422 11.15 -14.55 34.12
CA LEU A 422 10.29 -15.72 34.04
C LEU A 422 11.16 -16.96 34.24
N GLY A 423 10.72 -17.89 35.09
CA GLY A 423 11.29 -19.24 35.10
C GLY A 423 10.89 -20.04 33.85
N PRO A 424 11.33 -21.31 33.74
CA PRO A 424 10.95 -22.17 32.62
C PRO A 424 9.44 -22.20 32.45
N VAL A 425 8.96 -21.89 31.24
CA VAL A 425 7.53 -21.85 30.92
C VAL A 425 7.11 -23.28 30.60
N ALA A 426 6.31 -23.90 31.47
CA ALA A 426 5.59 -25.12 31.14
C ALA A 426 4.41 -24.78 30.22
N GLU A 427 4.00 -25.70 29.35
CA GLU A 427 2.84 -25.50 28.47
C GLU A 427 1.58 -25.14 29.28
N PHE A 428 0.94 -24.03 28.91
CA PHE A 428 -0.30 -23.58 29.53
C PHE A 428 -1.48 -24.42 29.03
N SER A 429 -2.30 -24.91 29.93
CA SER A 429 -3.53 -25.68 29.65
C SER A 429 -4.77 -25.00 30.25
N PRO A 430 -6.01 -25.33 29.81
CA PRO A 430 -7.21 -24.81 30.46
C PRO A 430 -7.27 -25.22 31.94
N GLY A 431 -7.52 -24.26 32.84
CA GLY A 431 -7.53 -24.46 34.29
C GLY A 431 -6.46 -23.67 35.04
N ASP A 432 -6.14 -24.08 36.27
CA ASP A 432 -5.11 -23.45 37.09
C ASP A 432 -3.72 -23.98 36.69
N ASN A 433 -2.81 -23.07 36.30
CA ASN A 433 -1.44 -23.39 35.89
C ASN A 433 -0.44 -22.78 36.87
N GLU A 434 0.74 -23.37 37.03
CA GLU A 434 1.82 -22.81 37.85
C GLU A 434 2.91 -22.16 36.98
N GLN A 435 3.32 -20.94 37.33
CA GLN A 435 4.43 -20.25 36.69
C GLN A 435 5.36 -19.65 37.75
N THR A 436 6.63 -20.03 37.73
CA THR A 436 7.64 -19.40 38.59
C THR A 436 8.12 -18.07 38.01
N ILE A 437 8.28 -17.06 38.85
CA ILE A 437 8.94 -15.80 38.49
C ILE A 437 10.09 -15.52 39.46
N ALA A 438 11.08 -14.74 39.06
CA ALA A 438 12.08 -14.16 39.95
C ALA A 438 11.91 -12.66 39.99
N VAL A 439 11.93 -12.05 41.18
CA VAL A 439 11.79 -10.60 41.37
C VAL A 439 12.99 -10.11 42.16
N THR A 440 13.73 -9.15 41.59
CA THR A 440 14.94 -8.56 42.18
C THR A 440 14.73 -7.07 42.42
N ASN A 441 14.96 -6.58 43.64
CA ASN A 441 14.95 -5.15 43.91
C ASN A 441 16.30 -4.53 43.55
N MET A 442 16.36 -3.76 42.46
CA MET A 442 17.56 -3.05 42.00
C MET A 442 17.58 -1.58 42.45
N SER A 443 16.56 -1.15 43.20
CA SER A 443 16.45 0.20 43.74
C SER A 443 17.34 0.38 44.97
N ARG A 444 17.55 1.63 45.36
CA ARG A 444 18.36 1.99 46.54
C ARG A 444 17.58 1.91 47.87
N ARG A 445 16.29 1.54 47.85
CA ARG A 445 15.42 1.49 49.03
C ARG A 445 14.72 0.13 49.12
N GLU A 446 14.34 -0.27 50.31
CA GLU A 446 13.49 -1.45 50.48
C GLU A 446 12.13 -1.23 49.80
N GLN A 447 11.59 -2.26 49.16
CA GLN A 447 10.32 -2.21 48.45
C GLN A 447 9.42 -3.34 48.91
N SER A 448 8.23 -3.01 49.39
CA SER A 448 7.20 -3.99 49.74
C SER A 448 6.29 -4.22 48.55
N LEU A 449 6.32 -5.43 48.00
CA LEU A 449 5.63 -5.79 46.77
C LEU A 449 4.59 -6.89 47.00
N THR A 450 3.52 -6.82 46.22
CA THR A 450 2.51 -7.85 45.99
C THR A 450 2.50 -8.16 44.50
N GLY A 451 1.86 -9.25 44.09
CA GLY A 451 1.83 -9.71 42.72
C GLY A 451 0.41 -9.90 42.18
N ARG A 452 0.25 -9.74 40.86
CA ARG A 452 -0.98 -10.06 40.14
C ARG A 452 -0.68 -10.82 38.85
N ALA A 453 -1.37 -11.92 38.63
CA ALA A 453 -1.44 -12.64 37.37
C ALA A 453 -2.76 -12.28 36.68
N VAL A 454 -2.69 -11.61 35.54
CA VAL A 454 -3.85 -11.26 34.72
C VAL A 454 -3.79 -12.07 33.44
N VAL A 455 -4.84 -12.84 33.16
CA VAL A 455 -5.01 -13.57 31.91
C VAL A 455 -6.09 -12.88 31.10
N ALA A 456 -5.74 -12.37 29.92
CA ALA A 456 -6.66 -11.74 29.00
C ALA A 456 -6.63 -12.51 27.67
N ALA A 457 -7.71 -13.22 27.37
CA ALA A 457 -7.91 -13.92 26.10
C ALA A 457 -9.07 -13.28 25.33
N ALA A 458 -9.24 -13.64 24.05
CA ALA A 458 -10.25 -13.07 23.17
C ALA A 458 -11.70 -13.12 23.72
N ARG A 459 -12.00 -14.04 24.66
CA ARG A 459 -13.35 -14.25 25.21
C ARG A 459 -13.49 -13.96 26.72
N GLY A 460 -12.50 -13.34 27.36
CA GLY A 460 -12.63 -12.86 28.74
C GLY A 460 -11.32 -12.62 29.48
N ARG A 461 -11.43 -12.15 30.73
CA ARG A 461 -10.31 -11.78 31.60
C ARG A 461 -10.45 -12.46 32.96
N ALA A 462 -9.39 -13.11 33.41
CA ALA A 462 -9.24 -13.65 34.76
C ALA A 462 -8.06 -12.97 35.47
N GLU A 463 -8.12 -12.86 36.80
CA GLU A 463 -7.04 -12.25 37.59
C GLU A 463 -6.86 -13.00 38.92
N ARG A 464 -5.61 -13.24 39.33
CA ARG A 464 -5.26 -13.84 40.62
C ARG A 464 -4.09 -13.11 41.27
N ALA A 465 -4.23 -12.76 42.55
CA ALA A 465 -3.17 -12.10 43.31
C ALA A 465 -2.21 -13.13 43.94
N PHE A 466 -0.95 -12.75 44.15
CA PHE A 466 0.07 -13.54 44.83
C PHE A 466 0.99 -12.65 45.69
N GLU A 467 1.72 -13.23 46.63
CA GLU A 467 2.59 -12.48 47.55
C GLU A 467 4.05 -12.47 47.09
N ILE A 468 4.73 -11.31 47.25
CA ILE A 468 6.17 -11.15 46.99
C ILE A 468 6.90 -10.76 48.27
N GLY A 469 6.35 -9.80 49.03
CA GLY A 469 6.88 -9.34 50.31
C GLY A 469 7.86 -8.17 50.21
N ALA A 470 8.50 -7.84 51.34
CA ALA A 470 9.49 -6.75 51.43
C ALA A 470 10.87 -7.22 50.94
N LEU A 471 11.41 -6.50 49.96
CA LEU A 471 12.71 -6.76 49.34
C LEU A 471 13.68 -5.64 49.65
N ALA A 472 14.78 -5.94 50.35
CA ALA A 472 15.89 -5.01 50.53
C ALA A 472 16.59 -4.70 49.19
N PRO A 473 17.34 -3.59 49.07
CA PRO A 473 18.18 -3.30 47.90
C PRO A 473 19.09 -4.48 47.54
N GLY A 474 19.04 -4.92 46.28
CA GLY A 474 19.76 -6.07 45.73
C GLY A 474 19.17 -7.45 46.03
N ALA A 475 18.10 -7.55 46.82
CA ALA A 475 17.49 -8.84 47.18
C ALA A 475 16.66 -9.42 46.03
N ARG A 476 16.70 -10.76 45.89
CA ARG A 476 15.95 -11.53 44.88
C ARG A 476 15.08 -12.59 45.55
N VAL A 477 13.84 -12.74 45.10
CA VAL A 477 12.89 -13.80 45.52
C VAL A 477 12.32 -14.51 44.30
N THR A 478 11.83 -15.74 44.48
CA THR A 478 11.30 -16.55 43.37
C THR A 478 9.95 -17.21 43.70
N PRO A 479 8.84 -16.46 43.70
CA PRO A 479 7.53 -17.04 43.99
C PRO A 479 7.00 -17.90 42.83
N THR A 480 6.23 -18.93 43.17
CA THR A 480 5.37 -19.67 42.23
C THR A 480 4.00 -19.00 42.18
N VAL A 481 3.52 -18.72 40.98
CA VAL A 481 2.28 -17.99 40.73
C VAL A 481 1.26 -18.91 40.09
N GLU A 482 0.04 -18.94 40.63
CA GLU A 482 -1.10 -19.59 39.98
C GLU A 482 -1.69 -18.69 38.89
N VAL A 483 -1.80 -19.22 37.67
CA VAL A 483 -2.30 -18.55 36.48
C VAL A 483 -3.59 -19.23 36.02
N PRO A 484 -4.77 -18.63 36.26
CA PRO A 484 -6.05 -19.21 35.86
C PRO A 484 -6.34 -18.95 34.37
N ILE A 485 -6.59 -20.01 33.61
CA ILE A 485 -6.91 -19.94 32.19
C ILE A 485 -8.32 -20.49 31.95
N GLU A 486 -9.27 -19.57 31.75
CA GLU A 486 -10.70 -19.89 31.62
C GLU A 486 -11.25 -19.76 30.19
N HIS A 487 -10.48 -19.17 29.26
CA HIS A 487 -10.95 -18.83 27.91
C HIS A 487 -9.94 -19.21 26.82
N TYR A 488 -10.45 -19.71 25.68
CA TYR A 488 -9.65 -20.14 24.53
C TYR A 488 -9.26 -18.98 23.60
N GLY A 489 -8.24 -19.20 22.77
CA GLY A 489 -7.74 -18.28 21.75
C GLY A 489 -6.36 -17.72 22.05
N ALA A 490 -5.87 -16.86 21.14
CA ALA A 490 -4.67 -16.08 21.40
C ALA A 490 -4.93 -15.16 22.59
N GLY A 491 -4.07 -15.25 23.59
CA GLY A 491 -4.22 -14.55 24.84
C GLY A 491 -2.88 -14.05 25.37
N VAL A 492 -2.98 -13.15 26.33
CA VAL A 492 -1.86 -12.55 27.01
C VAL A 492 -1.98 -12.88 28.48
N ILE A 493 -0.93 -13.47 29.04
CA ILE A 493 -0.76 -13.58 30.48
C ILE A 493 0.20 -12.47 30.89
N VAL A 494 -0.23 -11.60 31.81
CA VAL A 494 0.60 -10.55 32.41
C VAL A 494 0.85 -10.93 33.87
N LEU A 495 2.11 -11.10 34.23
CA LEU A 495 2.55 -11.24 35.62
C LEU A 495 3.15 -9.91 36.05
N ALA A 496 2.61 -9.29 37.08
CA ALA A 496 3.02 -7.97 37.54
C ALA A 496 3.38 -8.00 39.03
N ALA A 497 4.42 -7.26 39.41
CA ALA A 497 4.76 -6.92 40.79
C ALA A 497 4.36 -5.46 41.04
N ALA A 498 3.58 -5.22 42.08
CA ALA A 498 3.05 -3.91 42.44
C ALA A 498 3.24 -3.62 43.93
N ASP A 499 3.30 -2.36 44.33
CA ASP A 499 3.34 -1.99 45.76
C ASP A 499 1.94 -2.01 46.40
N SER A 500 1.89 -1.72 47.71
CA SER A 500 0.64 -1.64 48.48
C SER A 500 -0.32 -0.53 48.02
N ALA A 501 0.15 0.44 47.24
CA ALA A 501 -0.68 1.48 46.63
C ALA A 501 -1.19 1.07 45.23
N GLY A 502 -0.77 -0.08 44.72
CA GLY A 502 -1.19 -0.63 43.43
C GLY A 502 -0.32 -0.17 42.25
N ASN A 503 0.79 0.53 42.49
CA ASN A 503 1.69 0.94 41.40
C ASN A 503 2.47 -0.28 40.89
N VAL A 504 2.47 -0.53 39.59
CA VAL A 504 3.20 -1.66 38.99
C VAL A 504 4.67 -1.28 38.80
N TRP A 505 5.57 -2.04 39.42
CA TRP A 505 7.02 -1.81 39.40
C TRP A 505 7.74 -2.65 38.35
N ALA A 506 7.22 -3.84 38.05
CA ALA A 506 7.73 -4.72 37.01
C ALA A 506 6.61 -5.61 36.50
N ALA A 507 6.59 -5.88 35.18
CA ALA A 507 5.68 -6.84 34.60
C ALA A 507 6.35 -7.68 33.51
N ARG A 508 5.88 -8.91 33.34
CA ARG A 508 6.27 -9.80 32.25
C ARG A 508 5.04 -10.29 31.51
N LYS A 509 5.14 -10.24 30.19
CA LYS A 509 4.08 -10.64 29.28
C LYS A 509 4.46 -11.97 28.66
N LEU A 510 3.60 -12.96 28.86
CA LEU A 510 3.63 -14.25 28.19
C LEU A 510 2.53 -14.24 27.14
N ARG A 511 2.82 -14.82 25.97
CA ARG A 511 1.79 -15.14 24.99
C ARG A 511 1.30 -16.55 25.29
N THR A 512 -0.01 -16.72 25.32
CA THR A 512 -0.63 -18.05 25.29
C THR A 512 -1.43 -18.17 23.99
N SER A 513 -1.39 -19.35 23.37
CA SER A 513 -2.21 -19.68 22.21
C SER A 513 -2.92 -20.98 22.50
N LEU A 514 -4.01 -20.89 23.27
CA LEU A 514 -4.84 -22.05 23.52
C LEU A 514 -5.76 -22.24 22.34
N ASN A 515 -5.45 -23.26 21.55
CA ASN A 515 -6.12 -23.52 20.29
C ASN A 515 -7.59 -23.91 20.52
N GLU A 516 -8.51 -23.09 20.01
CA GLU A 516 -9.95 -23.39 20.07
C GLU A 516 -10.27 -24.74 19.40
N LEU A 517 -9.54 -25.15 18.37
CA LEU A 517 -9.71 -26.46 17.70
C LEU A 517 -9.31 -27.65 18.59
N MET A 518 -8.43 -27.46 19.58
CA MET A 518 -8.03 -28.52 20.52
C MET A 518 -9.03 -28.69 21.66
N TYR A 519 -9.66 -27.60 22.12
CA TYR A 519 -10.36 -27.59 23.39
C TYR A 519 -11.85 -27.23 23.30
N ARG A 520 -12.35 -26.77 22.15
CA ARG A 520 -13.78 -26.62 21.92
C ARG A 520 -14.44 -27.99 21.93
N GLU A 521 -15.51 -28.13 22.70
CA GLU A 521 -16.32 -29.34 22.65
C GLU A 521 -17.17 -29.37 21.36
N TYR A 522 -17.02 -30.43 20.57
CA TYR A 522 -17.83 -30.73 19.39
C TYR A 522 -17.81 -32.24 19.11
N GLY A 523 -18.72 -32.71 18.27
CA GLY A 523 -18.86 -34.12 17.92
C GLY A 523 -19.57 -34.96 19.00
N TYR A 524 -19.69 -36.25 18.72
CA TYR A 524 -20.46 -37.18 19.54
C TYR A 524 -19.80 -38.55 19.62
N GLN A 525 -19.75 -39.14 20.81
CA GLN A 525 -19.23 -40.50 21.00
C GLN A 525 -20.14 -41.53 20.33
N LEU A 526 -19.49 -42.49 19.67
CA LEU A 526 -20.11 -43.71 19.18
C LEU A 526 -19.76 -44.81 20.20
N GLY A 527 -20.71 -45.18 21.06
CA GLY A 527 -20.50 -46.24 22.05
C GLY A 527 -19.97 -47.54 21.42
N GLY A 528 -19.32 -48.40 22.22
CA GLY A 528 -18.71 -49.63 21.72
C GLY A 528 -17.41 -49.98 22.44
N ASP A 529 -16.43 -50.53 21.71
CA ASP A 529 -15.16 -50.95 22.31
C ASP A 529 -14.18 -49.77 22.38
N ASP A 530 -13.82 -49.39 23.61
CA ASP A 530 -12.91 -48.27 23.86
C ASP A 530 -11.51 -48.45 23.25
N ARG A 531 -11.14 -49.68 22.85
CA ARG A 531 -9.89 -49.93 22.13
C ARG A 531 -9.85 -49.26 20.75
N LEU A 532 -11.00 -49.12 20.07
CA LEU A 532 -11.12 -48.33 18.84
C LEU A 532 -11.43 -46.86 19.12
N GLY A 533 -12.20 -46.60 20.18
CA GLY A 533 -12.51 -45.24 20.65
C GLY A 533 -13.21 -44.39 19.59
N LEU A 534 -14.29 -44.92 19.00
CA LEU A 534 -15.00 -44.28 17.89
C LEU A 534 -15.84 -43.07 18.34
N TRP A 535 -15.84 -42.03 17.51
CA TRP A 535 -16.73 -40.87 17.63
C TRP A 535 -16.97 -40.25 16.25
N TRP A 536 -17.91 -39.32 16.12
CA TRP A 536 -18.19 -38.65 14.84
C TRP A 536 -18.44 -37.16 15.01
N ALA A 537 -18.26 -36.41 13.92
CA ALA A 537 -18.52 -34.98 13.87
C ALA A 537 -19.05 -34.58 12.48
N GLU A 538 -19.71 -33.42 12.43
CA GLU A 538 -20.14 -32.79 11.19
C GLU A 538 -18.92 -32.41 10.32
N ALA A 539 -19.08 -32.43 9.00
CA ALA A 539 -17.99 -32.18 8.03
C ALA A 539 -17.30 -30.81 8.18
N THR A 540 -17.98 -29.82 8.74
CA THR A 540 -17.44 -28.46 8.92
C THR A 540 -16.44 -28.35 10.07
N ASN A 541 -16.32 -29.36 10.92
CA ASN A 541 -15.37 -29.36 12.04
C ASN A 541 -14.00 -29.88 11.59
N LYS A 542 -12.92 -29.19 11.97
CA LYS A 542 -11.55 -29.67 11.76
C LYS A 542 -11.13 -30.54 12.95
N VAL A 543 -10.95 -31.85 12.75
CA VAL A 543 -10.62 -32.80 13.82
C VAL A 543 -9.12 -32.81 14.11
N HIS A 544 -8.70 -32.08 15.14
CA HIS A 544 -7.29 -32.05 15.55
C HIS A 544 -6.81 -33.43 16.03
N ARG A 545 -5.54 -33.75 15.77
CA ARG A 545 -4.90 -35.04 16.09
C ARG A 545 -5.00 -35.39 17.58
N GLU A 546 -5.02 -34.39 18.46
CA GLU A 546 -5.03 -34.59 19.91
C GLU A 546 -6.38 -34.31 20.58
N HIS A 547 -7.35 -33.76 19.85
CA HIS A 547 -8.66 -33.34 20.38
C HIS A 547 -9.30 -34.44 21.25
N PRO A 548 -9.72 -34.15 22.49
CA PRO A 548 -10.26 -35.15 23.40
C PRO A 548 -11.55 -35.77 22.84
N ARG A 549 -11.83 -37.03 23.17
CA ARG A 549 -13.12 -37.62 22.77
C ARG A 549 -14.26 -36.74 23.31
N PRO A 550 -15.30 -36.46 22.50
CA PRO A 550 -16.47 -35.70 22.95
C PRO A 550 -17.09 -36.38 24.18
N VAL A 551 -17.82 -35.66 25.04
CA VAL A 551 -18.55 -36.31 26.16
C VAL A 551 -20.01 -36.60 25.80
N THR A 552 -20.57 -35.86 24.84
CA THR A 552 -21.92 -36.08 24.36
C THR A 552 -22.00 -37.40 23.59
N VAL A 553 -22.95 -38.26 23.94
CA VAL A 553 -23.14 -39.57 23.30
C VAL A 553 -24.23 -39.49 22.24
N GLN A 554 -23.91 -39.91 21.00
CA GLN A 554 -24.90 -40.16 19.96
C GLN A 554 -24.41 -41.33 19.11
N GLU A 555 -24.95 -42.52 19.39
CA GLU A 555 -24.48 -43.79 18.81
C GLU A 555 -24.78 -43.96 17.31
N THR A 556 -25.49 -43.03 16.68
CA THR A 556 -25.85 -43.07 15.25
C THR A 556 -25.39 -41.80 14.55
N VAL A 557 -24.63 -41.98 13.46
CA VAL A 557 -24.21 -40.89 12.56
C VAL A 557 -25.41 -40.44 11.72
N ARG A 558 -25.59 -39.14 11.53
CA ARG A 558 -26.73 -38.58 10.79
C ARG A 558 -26.27 -37.69 9.64
N LEU A 559 -26.90 -37.86 8.48
CA LEU A 559 -26.72 -37.08 7.26
C LEU A 559 -28.11 -36.65 6.75
N SER A 560 -28.18 -35.52 6.07
CA SER A 560 -29.41 -35.04 5.42
C SER A 560 -29.06 -34.41 4.07
N ALA A 561 -29.66 -34.88 2.99
CA ALA A 561 -29.36 -34.42 1.64
C ALA A 561 -30.62 -34.41 0.77
N ALA A 562 -30.66 -33.52 -0.21
CA ALA A 562 -31.59 -33.55 -1.33
C ALA A 562 -31.22 -34.68 -2.32
N VAL A 563 -32.13 -34.97 -3.24
CA VAL A 563 -31.84 -35.86 -4.37
C VAL A 563 -30.81 -35.18 -5.27
N ASN A 564 -29.83 -35.93 -5.78
CA ASN A 564 -28.71 -35.42 -6.58
C ASN A 564 -27.74 -34.48 -5.81
N GLU A 565 -27.77 -34.48 -4.48
CA GLU A 565 -26.85 -33.72 -3.61
C GLU A 565 -25.70 -34.59 -3.08
N PHE A 566 -24.62 -33.91 -2.70
CA PHE A 566 -23.48 -34.48 -1.98
C PHE A 566 -23.46 -33.93 -0.54
N GLU A 567 -23.40 -34.81 0.47
CA GLU A 567 -23.36 -34.42 1.89
C GLU A 567 -22.37 -35.29 2.66
N ALA A 568 -21.66 -34.71 3.64
CA ALA A 568 -20.54 -35.38 4.31
C ALA A 568 -20.56 -35.30 5.85
N VAL A 569 -19.90 -36.28 6.47
CA VAL A 569 -19.57 -36.35 7.91
C VAL A 569 -18.20 -36.99 8.12
N GLN A 570 -17.65 -36.86 9.32
CA GLN A 570 -16.41 -37.50 9.71
C GLN A 570 -16.66 -38.54 10.81
N ILE A 571 -16.14 -39.75 10.62
CA ILE A 571 -16.06 -40.78 11.67
C ILE A 571 -14.59 -40.90 12.09
N VAL A 572 -14.32 -40.84 13.38
CA VAL A 572 -12.97 -40.70 13.93
C VAL A 572 -12.64 -41.91 14.79
N VAL A 573 -11.44 -42.45 14.59
CA VAL A 573 -10.83 -43.50 15.42
C VAL A 573 -9.84 -42.81 16.35
N LYS A 574 -9.96 -43.01 17.67
CA LYS A 574 -8.98 -42.57 18.68
C LYS A 574 -8.62 -43.75 19.57
N PRO A 575 -7.69 -44.61 19.14
CA PRO A 575 -7.56 -45.93 19.72
C PRO A 575 -6.79 -45.91 21.03
N SER A 576 -7.08 -46.84 21.95
CA SER A 576 -6.37 -46.95 23.23
C SER A 576 -5.01 -47.65 23.11
N ARG A 577 -4.66 -48.11 21.91
CA ARG A 577 -3.38 -48.72 21.53
C ARG A 577 -3.12 -48.45 20.05
N THR A 578 -1.87 -48.51 19.60
CA THR A 578 -1.57 -48.40 18.17
C THR A 578 -2.11 -49.62 17.42
N ILE A 579 -2.88 -49.39 16.35
CA ILE A 579 -3.58 -50.41 15.55
C ILE A 579 -3.62 -50.01 14.07
N ASP A 580 -3.75 -50.99 13.19
CA ASP A 580 -4.09 -50.76 11.78
C ASP A 580 -5.58 -51.07 11.57
N VAL A 581 -6.34 -50.09 11.07
CA VAL A 581 -7.80 -50.19 10.95
C VAL A 581 -8.23 -50.26 9.49
N THR A 582 -9.02 -51.28 9.16
CA THR A 582 -9.78 -51.37 7.91
C THR A 582 -11.17 -50.80 8.11
N ALA A 583 -11.68 -50.04 7.14
CA ALA A 583 -13.00 -49.44 7.19
C ALA A 583 -13.80 -49.75 5.92
N THR A 584 -15.07 -50.13 6.08
CA THR A 584 -15.95 -50.54 4.95
C THR A 584 -17.36 -50.00 5.11
N VAL A 585 -17.99 -49.61 4.00
CA VAL A 585 -19.36 -49.09 3.96
C VAL A 585 -20.30 -50.19 3.45
N ALA A 586 -21.43 -50.39 4.12
CA ALA A 586 -22.48 -51.30 3.68
C ALA A 586 -23.56 -50.57 2.88
N ASP A 587 -24.39 -51.32 2.14
CA ASP A 587 -25.60 -50.78 1.50
C ASP A 587 -26.55 -50.16 2.54
N PHE A 588 -27.28 -49.13 2.11
CA PHE A 588 -28.28 -48.45 2.92
C PHE A 588 -29.68 -48.80 2.44
N THR A 589 -30.60 -49.16 3.33
CA THR A 589 -31.98 -49.55 2.98
C THR A 589 -32.98 -48.49 3.42
N GLY A 590 -33.95 -48.17 2.55
CA GLY A 590 -34.99 -47.17 2.81
C GLY A 590 -36.26 -47.37 1.96
N PRO A 591 -37.18 -46.38 1.94
CA PRO A 591 -38.52 -46.49 1.34
C PRO A 591 -38.54 -46.80 -0.16
N GLY A 592 -37.49 -46.46 -0.90
CA GLY A 592 -37.34 -46.72 -2.34
C GLY A 592 -36.44 -47.91 -2.71
N GLY A 593 -36.04 -48.73 -1.74
CA GLY A 593 -35.10 -49.84 -1.94
C GLY A 593 -33.74 -49.60 -1.29
N SER A 594 -32.68 -50.20 -1.85
CA SER A 594 -31.31 -50.05 -1.33
C SER A 594 -30.51 -49.04 -2.14
N LEU A 595 -29.86 -48.11 -1.44
CA LEU A 595 -28.74 -47.33 -1.97
C LEU A 595 -27.47 -48.19 -1.84
N PRO A 596 -26.79 -48.50 -2.95
CA PRO A 596 -25.62 -49.36 -2.91
C PRO A 596 -24.44 -48.65 -2.23
N ALA A 597 -23.50 -49.39 -1.65
CA ALA A 597 -22.33 -48.83 -0.97
C ALA A 597 -21.52 -47.86 -1.87
N GLN A 598 -21.57 -48.00 -3.19
CA GLN A 598 -20.90 -47.11 -4.15
C GLN A 598 -21.50 -45.69 -4.20
N SER A 599 -22.71 -45.48 -3.67
CA SER A 599 -23.27 -44.14 -3.44
C SER A 599 -22.58 -43.40 -2.30
N PHE A 600 -21.64 -44.05 -1.60
CA PHE A 600 -20.88 -43.48 -0.50
C PHE A 600 -19.38 -43.60 -0.79
N SER A 601 -18.64 -42.51 -0.58
CA SER A 601 -17.18 -42.51 -0.62
C SER A 601 -16.65 -42.39 0.80
N LEU A 602 -15.81 -43.35 1.21
CA LEU A 602 -15.06 -43.28 2.46
C LEU A 602 -13.59 -42.96 2.13
N ARG A 603 -13.08 -41.87 2.68
CA ARG A 603 -11.73 -41.35 2.42
C ARG A 603 -10.98 -41.11 3.72
N ARG A 604 -9.66 -41.15 3.67
CA ARG A 604 -8.82 -40.81 4.83
C ARG A 604 -8.58 -39.30 4.86
N VAL A 605 -8.69 -38.70 6.04
CA VAL A 605 -8.21 -37.32 6.25
C VAL A 605 -6.77 -37.40 6.75
N GLU A 606 -5.86 -36.77 6.02
CA GLU A 606 -4.45 -36.64 6.42
C GLU A 606 -4.18 -35.34 7.17
N TYR A 607 -2.99 -35.28 7.77
CA TYR A 607 -2.53 -34.13 8.51
C TYR A 607 -1.33 -33.50 7.80
N VAL A 608 -1.37 -32.18 7.60
CA VAL A 608 -0.25 -31.37 7.11
C VAL A 608 0.45 -30.74 8.31
N PRO A 609 1.77 -30.96 8.51
CA PRO A 609 2.50 -30.28 9.57
C PRO A 609 2.68 -28.81 9.20
N VAL A 610 2.05 -27.92 9.97
CA VAL A 610 2.20 -26.47 9.83
C VAL A 610 3.24 -25.99 10.83
N GLU A 611 4.34 -25.44 10.34
CA GLU A 611 5.40 -24.85 11.17
C GLU A 611 5.26 -23.33 11.31
N ILE A 612 4.61 -22.69 10.33
CA ILE A 612 4.41 -21.24 10.29
C ILE A 612 2.94 -20.98 9.91
N PRO A 613 2.09 -20.53 10.85
CA PRO A 613 0.72 -20.17 10.54
C PRO A 613 0.68 -18.88 9.72
N THR A 614 -0.16 -18.86 8.69
CA THR A 614 -0.33 -17.74 7.76
C THR A 614 -1.36 -16.70 8.23
N ASP A 615 -2.15 -17.01 9.26
CA ASP A 615 -3.18 -16.14 9.83
C ASP A 615 -3.38 -16.37 11.34
N SER A 616 -4.24 -15.58 11.96
CA SER A 616 -4.53 -15.62 13.41
C SER A 616 -5.41 -16.80 13.87
N PHE A 617 -5.99 -17.56 12.94
CA PHE A 617 -6.74 -18.81 13.20
C PHE A 617 -5.85 -20.05 13.02
N GLY A 618 -4.76 -19.92 12.27
CA GLY A 618 -3.69 -20.89 12.11
C GLY A 618 -2.92 -21.15 13.42
N PHE A 619 -2.46 -22.38 13.61
CA PHE A 619 -1.55 -22.75 14.70
C PHE A 619 -0.49 -23.71 14.19
N ILE A 620 0.65 -23.75 14.90
CA ILE A 620 1.72 -24.70 14.63
C ILE A 620 1.25 -26.09 15.05
N GLY A 621 1.31 -27.06 14.15
CA GLY A 621 0.94 -28.44 14.43
C GLY A 621 0.28 -29.16 13.25
N ASP A 622 -0.32 -30.31 13.55
CA ASP A 622 -0.93 -31.19 12.56
C ASP A 622 -2.31 -30.67 12.13
N TRP A 623 -2.44 -30.23 10.88
CA TRP A 623 -3.68 -29.71 10.30
C TRP A 623 -4.43 -30.74 9.45
N PRO A 624 -5.69 -31.10 9.80
CA PRO A 624 -6.48 -32.05 9.03
C PRO A 624 -7.02 -31.41 7.75
N ASP A 625 -6.42 -31.70 6.60
CA ASP A 625 -6.79 -31.05 5.33
C ASP A 625 -6.89 -31.98 4.12
N PRO A 626 -5.89 -32.79 3.76
CA PRO A 626 -5.96 -33.60 2.55
C PRO A 626 -6.98 -34.74 2.73
N ILE A 627 -7.95 -34.83 1.82
CA ILE A 627 -8.94 -35.92 1.78
C ILE A 627 -8.53 -36.91 0.69
N VAL A 628 -7.77 -37.92 1.09
CA VAL A 628 -7.13 -38.88 0.18
C VAL A 628 -7.93 -40.18 0.03
N PRO A 629 -7.81 -40.90 -1.09
CA PRO A 629 -8.40 -42.23 -1.24
C PRO A 629 -8.01 -43.17 -0.09
N LEU A 630 -8.95 -44.02 0.32
CA LEU A 630 -8.70 -45.05 1.34
C LEU A 630 -8.10 -46.29 0.67
N GLU A 631 -6.80 -46.53 0.87
CA GLU A 631 -6.09 -47.70 0.35
C GLU A 631 -5.68 -48.63 1.49
N GLY A 632 -6.26 -49.83 1.54
CA GLY A 632 -5.92 -50.84 2.55
C GLY A 632 -6.26 -50.44 4.00
N ALA A 633 -5.49 -50.97 4.96
CA ALA A 633 -5.63 -50.63 6.37
C ALA A 633 -4.93 -49.30 6.67
N THR A 634 -5.52 -48.48 7.53
CA THR A 634 -4.97 -47.20 7.98
C THR A 634 -4.31 -47.33 9.33
N HIS A 635 -3.03 -46.96 9.41
CA HIS A 635 -2.29 -46.91 10.67
C HIS A 635 -2.84 -45.83 11.60
N CYS A 636 -3.25 -46.23 12.80
CA CYS A 636 -3.82 -45.35 13.82
C CYS A 636 -2.98 -45.44 15.10
N GLU A 637 -2.35 -44.32 15.48
CA GLU A 637 -1.51 -44.25 16.67
C GLU A 637 -2.33 -44.18 17.97
N MET A 638 -1.81 -44.80 19.03
CA MET A 638 -2.41 -44.74 20.37
C MET A 638 -2.71 -43.30 20.79
N GLY A 639 -3.96 -43.04 21.20
CA GLY A 639 -4.37 -41.76 21.76
C GLY A 639 -4.46 -40.62 20.75
N ARG A 640 -4.25 -40.86 19.45
CA ARG A 640 -4.34 -39.85 18.39
C ARG A 640 -5.57 -40.07 17.51
N ASN A 641 -6.22 -38.99 17.10
CA ASN A 641 -7.38 -39.03 16.21
C ASN A 641 -6.94 -39.37 14.77
N GLN A 642 -7.66 -40.28 14.15
CA GLN A 642 -7.61 -40.54 12.71
C GLN A 642 -9.01 -40.41 12.12
N PRO A 643 -9.33 -39.31 11.41
CA PRO A 643 -10.64 -39.10 10.80
C PRO A 643 -10.77 -39.84 9.46
N PHE A 644 -11.98 -40.32 9.21
CA PHE A 644 -12.43 -40.89 7.95
C PHE A 644 -13.63 -40.09 7.45
N TRP A 645 -13.50 -39.52 6.25
CA TRP A 645 -14.50 -38.68 5.60
C TRP A 645 -15.51 -39.56 4.85
N LEU A 646 -16.76 -39.57 5.30
CA LEU A 646 -17.85 -40.27 4.66
C LEU A 646 -18.68 -39.25 3.86
N LEU A 647 -18.60 -39.34 2.53
CA LEU A 647 -19.37 -38.52 1.59
C LEU A 647 -20.49 -39.35 0.97
N ALA A 648 -21.75 -38.95 1.16
CA ALA A 648 -22.90 -39.51 0.47
C ALA A 648 -23.17 -38.72 -0.82
N HIS A 649 -23.41 -39.42 -1.92
CA HIS A 649 -23.99 -38.87 -3.15
C HIS A 649 -25.35 -39.52 -3.37
N VAL A 650 -26.43 -38.76 -3.22
CA VAL A 650 -27.80 -39.27 -3.40
C VAL A 650 -28.12 -39.31 -4.90
N PRO A 651 -28.30 -40.49 -5.53
CA PRO A 651 -28.53 -40.54 -6.97
C PRO A 651 -29.84 -39.85 -7.39
N PRO A 652 -29.92 -39.27 -8.61
CA PRO A 652 -31.17 -38.76 -9.18
C PRO A 652 -32.32 -39.76 -9.10
N GLY A 653 -33.54 -39.28 -8.87
CA GLY A 653 -34.74 -40.12 -8.74
C GLY A 653 -34.82 -40.99 -7.48
N THR A 654 -33.92 -40.83 -6.50
CA THR A 654 -34.03 -41.51 -5.20
C THR A 654 -35.32 -41.09 -4.47
N ALA A 655 -36.08 -42.06 -3.95
CA ALA A 655 -37.30 -41.76 -3.21
C ALA A 655 -36.98 -41.02 -1.89
N PRO A 656 -37.77 -40.00 -1.49
CA PRO A 656 -37.55 -39.30 -0.23
C PRO A 656 -37.80 -40.21 0.97
N GLY A 657 -37.06 -39.97 2.07
CA GLY A 657 -37.20 -40.71 3.32
C GLY A 657 -35.88 -41.08 3.97
N VAL A 658 -35.95 -41.89 5.03
CA VAL A 658 -34.78 -42.28 5.83
C VAL A 658 -34.19 -43.59 5.30
N TYR A 659 -32.94 -43.53 4.88
CA TYR A 659 -32.12 -44.68 4.51
C TYR A 659 -31.15 -45.00 5.66
N SER A 660 -31.06 -46.28 6.05
CA SER A 660 -30.20 -46.74 7.15
C SER A 660 -29.17 -47.75 6.66
N GLY A 661 -27.92 -47.54 7.05
CA GLY A 661 -26.78 -48.40 6.73
C GLY A 661 -25.75 -48.38 7.86
N ALA A 662 -24.52 -48.79 7.56
CA ALA A 662 -23.45 -48.76 8.54
C ALA A 662 -22.06 -48.68 7.91
N VAL A 663 -21.11 -48.14 8.67
CA VAL A 663 -19.67 -48.24 8.39
C VAL A 663 -19.04 -49.15 9.44
N SER A 664 -18.23 -50.13 9.02
CA SER A 664 -17.56 -51.07 9.94
C SER A 664 -16.08 -50.75 10.01
N PHE A 665 -15.54 -50.68 11.23
CA PHE A 665 -14.12 -50.49 11.51
C PHE A 665 -13.56 -51.76 12.17
N SER A 666 -12.44 -52.28 11.67
CA SER A 666 -11.80 -53.49 12.19
C SER A 666 -10.28 -53.43 12.21
N ASP A 667 -9.68 -53.89 13.31
CA ASP A 667 -8.24 -54.13 13.45
C ASP A 667 -7.85 -55.62 13.32
N GLY A 668 -8.80 -56.47 12.91
CA GLY A 668 -8.65 -57.92 12.81
C GLY A 668 -9.02 -58.70 14.09
N GLU A 669 -8.97 -58.08 15.26
CA GLU A 669 -9.43 -58.66 16.52
C GLU A 669 -10.80 -58.14 16.93
N ILE A 670 -11.02 -56.85 16.69
CA ILE A 670 -12.23 -56.10 17.01
C ILE A 670 -12.86 -55.71 15.69
N THR A 671 -14.18 -55.83 15.61
CA THR A 671 -14.97 -55.24 14.53
C THR A 671 -16.13 -54.50 15.15
N GLN A 672 -16.20 -53.18 14.95
CA GLN A 672 -17.29 -52.35 15.42
C GLN A 672 -18.06 -51.78 14.23
N ARG A 673 -19.37 -51.96 14.26
CA ARG A 673 -20.30 -51.49 13.23
C ARG A 673 -20.97 -50.20 13.70
N VAL A 674 -20.69 -49.10 13.02
CA VAL A 674 -21.23 -47.76 13.28
C VAL A 674 -22.50 -47.55 12.45
N PRO A 675 -23.68 -47.41 13.07
CA PRO A 675 -24.91 -47.17 12.32
C PRO A 675 -24.95 -45.74 11.77
N VAL A 676 -25.41 -45.61 10.53
CA VAL A 676 -25.54 -44.33 9.82
C VAL A 676 -26.96 -44.18 9.28
N ARG A 677 -27.55 -43.00 9.46
CA ARG A 677 -28.86 -42.64 8.90
C ARG A 677 -28.73 -41.45 7.95
N LEU A 678 -29.26 -41.61 6.75
CA LEU A 678 -29.35 -40.57 5.73
C LEU A 678 -30.82 -40.19 5.52
N GLN A 679 -31.19 -38.95 5.82
CA GLN A 679 -32.48 -38.38 5.45
C GLN A 679 -32.40 -37.81 4.03
N VAL A 680 -33.22 -38.32 3.12
CA VAL A 680 -33.37 -37.79 1.75
C VAL A 680 -34.59 -36.87 1.71
N TYR A 681 -34.41 -35.62 1.28
CA TYR A 681 -35.49 -34.64 1.13
C TYR A 681 -36.27 -34.84 -0.18
N ASP A 682 -37.52 -34.37 -0.20
CA ASP A 682 -38.45 -34.48 -1.35
C ASP A 682 -38.23 -33.36 -2.38
N PHE A 683 -36.98 -33.13 -2.77
CA PHE A 683 -36.63 -32.28 -3.91
C PHE A 683 -35.27 -32.70 -4.51
N GLU A 684 -35.08 -32.42 -5.80
CA GLU A 684 -33.87 -32.77 -6.54
C GLU A 684 -33.11 -31.51 -6.98
N LEU A 685 -31.79 -31.50 -6.78
CA LEU A 685 -30.91 -30.45 -7.29
C LEU A 685 -30.61 -30.69 -8.78
N THR A 686 -31.04 -29.76 -9.63
CA THR A 686 -30.80 -29.86 -11.09
C THR A 686 -29.31 -29.83 -11.42
N PRO A 687 -28.88 -30.48 -12.52
CA PRO A 687 -27.51 -30.31 -13.03
C PRO A 687 -27.20 -28.87 -13.48
N GLU A 688 -28.23 -28.12 -13.88
CA GLU A 688 -28.10 -26.71 -14.24
C GLU A 688 -28.07 -25.83 -12.97
N THR A 689 -27.07 -24.95 -12.88
CA THR A 689 -26.99 -23.95 -11.81
C THR A 689 -27.77 -22.70 -12.22
N HIS A 690 -28.74 -22.32 -11.38
CA HIS A 690 -29.52 -21.09 -11.55
C HIS A 690 -28.91 -19.91 -10.77
N ILE A 691 -27.80 -20.14 -10.08
CA ILE A 691 -27.05 -19.13 -9.34
C ILE A 691 -25.93 -18.60 -10.24
N ARG A 692 -25.99 -17.31 -10.56
CA ARG A 692 -24.92 -16.63 -11.32
C ARG A 692 -23.70 -16.46 -10.43
N THR A 693 -22.68 -17.29 -10.66
CA THR A 693 -21.40 -17.30 -9.93
C THR A 693 -20.25 -17.41 -10.92
N ALA A 694 -19.05 -17.01 -10.50
CA ALA A 694 -17.81 -17.22 -11.24
C ALA A 694 -16.70 -17.56 -10.25
N TYR A 695 -16.09 -18.74 -10.40
CA TYR A 695 -15.01 -19.25 -9.57
C TYR A 695 -13.69 -19.22 -10.34
N GLY A 696 -12.66 -18.67 -9.71
CA GLY A 696 -11.29 -18.80 -10.19
C GLY A 696 -10.80 -20.22 -9.92
N VAL A 697 -10.56 -20.99 -10.98
CA VAL A 697 -9.98 -22.34 -10.88
C VAL A 697 -8.69 -22.34 -11.67
N SER A 698 -7.58 -22.63 -10.99
CA SER A 698 -6.25 -22.69 -11.59
C SER A 698 -5.55 -23.96 -11.09
N PRO A 699 -5.53 -25.04 -11.89
CA PRO A 699 -4.84 -26.25 -11.49
C PRO A 699 -3.36 -25.98 -11.24
N PRO A 700 -2.77 -26.42 -10.12
CA PRO A 700 -1.38 -26.18 -9.78
C PRO A 700 -0.48 -27.17 -10.55
N PHE A 701 -0.40 -27.02 -11.88
CA PHE A 701 0.28 -27.96 -12.78
C PHE A 701 1.71 -28.30 -12.34
N GLY A 702 2.45 -27.32 -11.81
CA GLY A 702 3.82 -27.52 -11.30
C GLY A 702 3.88 -28.45 -10.09
N PHE A 703 2.94 -28.32 -9.14
CA PHE A 703 2.86 -29.20 -7.97
C PHE A 703 2.47 -30.63 -8.36
N LEU A 704 1.58 -30.76 -9.35
CA LEU A 704 1.11 -32.05 -9.85
C LEU A 704 2.13 -32.76 -10.77
N GLY A 705 3.28 -32.13 -11.04
CA GLY A 705 4.34 -32.71 -11.86
C GLY A 705 3.97 -32.88 -13.34
N VAL A 706 3.02 -32.10 -13.85
CA VAL A 706 2.50 -32.15 -15.22
C VAL A 706 3.60 -31.75 -16.22
N GLN A 707 3.91 -32.62 -17.20
CA GLN A 707 5.06 -32.44 -18.11
C GLN A 707 4.66 -32.08 -19.54
N SER A 708 3.45 -32.45 -19.98
CA SER A 708 2.98 -32.25 -21.35
C SER A 708 1.72 -31.37 -21.43
N ASP A 709 1.44 -30.83 -22.61
CA ASP A 709 0.18 -30.09 -22.84
C ASP A 709 -1.04 -31.03 -22.88
N GLU A 710 -0.84 -32.32 -23.17
CA GLU A 710 -1.88 -33.35 -23.06
C GLU A 710 -2.23 -33.59 -21.59
N ASP A 711 -1.21 -33.72 -20.73
CA ASP A 711 -1.37 -33.85 -19.28
C ASP A 711 -2.09 -32.62 -18.70
N LYS A 712 -1.74 -31.40 -19.15
CA LYS A 712 -2.43 -30.17 -18.72
C LYS A 712 -3.91 -30.20 -19.07
N ARG A 713 -4.26 -30.67 -20.27
CA ARG A 713 -5.66 -30.82 -20.70
C ARG A 713 -6.37 -31.84 -19.84
N GLU A 714 -5.77 -33.00 -19.61
CA GLU A 714 -6.35 -34.05 -18.77
C GLU A 714 -6.61 -33.56 -17.33
N VAL A 715 -5.61 -32.93 -16.71
CA VAL A 715 -5.76 -32.35 -15.36
C VAL A 715 -6.82 -31.25 -15.36
N HIS A 716 -6.80 -30.35 -16.35
CA HIS A 716 -7.82 -29.31 -16.45
C HIS A 716 -9.22 -29.90 -16.61
N ASP A 717 -9.39 -30.94 -17.42
CA ASP A 717 -10.66 -31.63 -17.64
C ASP A 717 -11.17 -32.31 -16.36
N LEU A 718 -10.29 -32.91 -15.55
CA LEU A 718 -10.65 -33.46 -14.24
C LEU A 718 -11.15 -32.36 -13.27
N TYR A 719 -10.52 -31.19 -13.25
CA TYR A 719 -11.01 -30.04 -12.48
C TYR A 719 -12.35 -29.55 -12.99
N MET A 720 -12.56 -29.50 -14.32
CA MET A 720 -13.84 -29.11 -14.92
C MET A 720 -14.94 -30.14 -14.62
N GLN A 721 -14.59 -31.43 -14.54
CA GLN A 721 -15.50 -32.49 -14.13
C GLN A 721 -15.91 -32.32 -12.66
N ALA A 722 -14.96 -32.08 -11.75
CA ALA A 722 -15.27 -31.79 -10.36
C ALA A 722 -16.16 -30.54 -10.22
N CYS A 723 -15.87 -29.48 -10.99
CA CYS A 723 -16.71 -28.29 -11.02
C CYS A 723 -18.14 -28.62 -11.47
N ARG A 724 -18.30 -29.43 -12.52
CA ARG A 724 -19.61 -29.86 -13.02
C ARG A 724 -20.37 -30.68 -11.99
N ASP A 725 -19.73 -31.69 -11.40
CA ASP A 725 -20.35 -32.62 -10.44
C ASP A 725 -20.81 -31.87 -9.18
N HIS A 726 -20.09 -30.82 -8.78
CA HIS A 726 -20.40 -29.97 -7.63
C HIS A 726 -21.08 -28.64 -7.99
N ARG A 727 -21.51 -28.44 -9.24
CA ARG A 727 -22.25 -27.26 -9.72
C ARG A 727 -21.53 -25.92 -9.53
N ILE A 728 -20.20 -25.93 -9.70
CA ILE A 728 -19.30 -24.77 -9.64
C ILE A 728 -19.10 -24.22 -11.07
N ALA A 729 -19.24 -22.90 -11.25
CA ALA A 729 -19.06 -22.23 -12.55
C ALA A 729 -17.68 -21.55 -12.66
N PRO A 730 -16.72 -22.07 -13.47
CA PRO A 730 -15.37 -21.51 -13.56
C PRO A 730 -15.25 -20.32 -14.55
N TYR A 731 -14.27 -19.42 -14.33
CA TYR A 731 -14.01 -18.24 -15.21
C TYR A 731 -13.50 -18.61 -16.61
N SER A 732 -12.59 -19.59 -16.72
CA SER A 732 -11.93 -19.96 -17.99
C SER A 732 -12.10 -21.45 -18.33
N PRO A 733 -13.31 -21.95 -18.56
CA PRO A 733 -13.50 -23.37 -18.93
C PRO A 733 -12.84 -23.74 -20.27
N TYR A 734 -12.48 -22.74 -21.08
CA TYR A 734 -11.87 -22.88 -22.40
C TYR A 734 -10.34 -22.79 -22.43
N ALA A 735 -9.66 -22.55 -21.29
CA ALA A 735 -8.24 -22.19 -21.25
C ALA A 735 -7.28 -23.18 -21.94
N GLN A 736 -7.68 -24.45 -22.08
CA GLN A 736 -6.87 -25.51 -22.68
C GLN A 736 -7.46 -26.05 -24.01
N GLN A 737 -8.46 -25.39 -24.58
CA GLN A 737 -9.15 -25.76 -25.81
C GLN A 737 -8.72 -24.87 -27.01
N PRO A 738 -8.69 -25.39 -28.25
CA PRO A 738 -8.30 -24.60 -29.42
C PRO A 738 -9.32 -23.49 -29.76
N LEU A 739 -8.83 -22.25 -29.91
CA LEU A 739 -9.61 -21.06 -30.27
C LEU A 739 -9.55 -20.76 -31.78
N ARG A 740 -10.59 -20.12 -32.33
CA ARG A 740 -10.63 -19.66 -33.72
C ARG A 740 -10.32 -18.16 -33.79
N ILE A 741 -9.53 -17.74 -34.79
CA ILE A 741 -9.10 -16.35 -35.00
C ILE A 741 -9.64 -15.86 -36.35
N ASP A 742 -10.35 -14.73 -36.36
CA ASP A 742 -10.86 -14.07 -37.59
C ASP A 742 -10.07 -12.75 -37.83
N THR A 743 -9.57 -12.52 -39.04
CA THR A 743 -8.80 -11.31 -39.46
C THR A 743 -9.69 -10.13 -39.83
N LEU A 744 -9.34 -8.92 -39.40
CA LEU A 744 -9.97 -7.66 -39.82
C LEU A 744 -9.32 -7.10 -41.11
N PRO A 745 -9.98 -6.17 -41.85
CA PRO A 745 -9.38 -5.50 -43.01
C PRO A 745 -8.12 -4.71 -42.62
N PRO A 746 -7.10 -4.60 -43.50
CA PRO A 746 -5.85 -3.92 -43.18
C PRO A 746 -6.05 -2.41 -42.93
N ILE A 747 -5.34 -1.87 -41.93
CA ILE A 747 -5.33 -0.45 -41.58
C ILE A 747 -4.36 0.31 -42.49
N THR A 748 -4.80 1.43 -43.07
CA THR A 748 -4.00 2.28 -43.97
C THR A 748 -3.42 3.50 -43.23
N ARG A 749 -2.10 3.73 -43.35
CA ARG A 749 -1.46 5.01 -43.00
C ARG A 749 -1.50 5.96 -44.20
N LEU A 750 -2.00 7.18 -44.00
CA LEU A 750 -2.11 8.20 -45.04
C LEU A 750 -1.02 9.26 -44.87
N SER A 751 -0.06 9.34 -45.79
CA SER A 751 1.09 10.25 -45.66
C SER A 751 1.25 11.22 -46.83
N THR A 752 1.59 12.47 -46.52
CA THR A 752 2.05 13.47 -47.51
C THR A 752 3.56 13.40 -47.74
N GLY A 753 4.28 12.55 -47.00
CA GLY A 753 5.74 12.48 -46.89
C GLY A 753 6.20 12.66 -45.44
N ALA A 754 6.27 13.90 -44.98
CA ALA A 754 6.65 14.24 -43.61
C ALA A 754 5.46 14.13 -42.62
N MET A 755 4.24 14.44 -43.07
CA MET A 755 3.03 14.41 -42.24
C MET A 755 2.22 13.14 -42.53
N THR A 756 1.81 12.42 -41.48
CA THR A 756 1.10 11.14 -41.59
C THR A 756 -0.11 11.08 -40.66
N VAL A 757 -1.27 10.66 -41.16
CA VAL A 757 -2.43 10.25 -40.35
C VAL A 757 -2.42 8.74 -40.18
N GLU A 758 -2.41 8.30 -38.94
CA GLU A 758 -2.55 6.91 -38.52
C GLU A 758 -3.94 6.69 -37.92
N LEU A 759 -4.67 5.72 -38.46
CA LEU A 759 -6.01 5.36 -38.02
C LEU A 759 -5.94 4.45 -36.77
N PRO A 760 -6.95 4.47 -35.88
CA PRO A 760 -6.95 3.70 -34.62
C PRO A 760 -7.08 2.19 -34.84
N HIS A 761 -6.48 1.42 -33.92
CA HIS A 761 -6.68 -0.03 -33.81
C HIS A 761 -8.08 -0.38 -33.28
N ALA A 762 -8.49 -1.65 -33.44
CA ALA A 762 -9.67 -2.16 -32.73
C ALA A 762 -9.46 -2.05 -31.21
N GLY A 763 -10.31 -1.29 -30.54
CA GLY A 763 -10.19 -0.98 -29.10
C GLY A 763 -9.41 0.30 -28.77
N GLU A 764 -8.79 0.96 -29.74
CA GLU A 764 -8.24 2.31 -29.58
C GLU A 764 -9.28 3.38 -29.91
N ASN A 765 -9.28 4.48 -29.16
CA ASN A 765 -10.32 5.50 -29.23
C ASN A 765 -9.99 6.70 -30.13
N THR A 766 -8.81 6.75 -30.77
CA THR A 766 -8.32 8.00 -31.38
C THR A 766 -7.34 7.82 -32.53
N TRP A 767 -7.41 8.70 -33.51
CA TRP A 767 -6.55 8.70 -34.70
C TRP A 767 -5.35 9.62 -34.43
N LYS A 768 -4.16 9.25 -34.89
CA LYS A 768 -2.92 9.98 -34.60
C LYS A 768 -2.46 10.76 -35.83
N LEU A 769 -1.96 11.96 -35.60
CA LEU A 769 -1.26 12.76 -36.58
C LEU A 769 0.22 12.77 -36.19
N LEU A 770 1.07 12.39 -37.13
CA LEU A 770 2.51 12.25 -36.96
C LEU A 770 3.24 13.20 -37.90
N TYR A 771 4.39 13.70 -37.46
CA TYR A 771 5.38 14.42 -38.26
C TYR A 771 6.74 13.74 -38.09
N ASP A 772 7.37 13.33 -39.20
CA ASP A 772 8.62 12.56 -39.21
C ASP A 772 8.61 11.34 -38.26
N GLY A 773 7.43 10.70 -38.13
CA GLY A 773 7.22 9.53 -37.27
C GLY A 773 6.98 9.84 -35.79
N ALA A 774 7.10 11.09 -35.36
CA ALA A 774 6.72 11.52 -34.02
C ALA A 774 5.24 11.94 -33.98
N GLN A 775 4.48 11.44 -33.01
CA GLN A 775 3.09 11.84 -32.82
C GLN A 775 3.02 13.29 -32.35
N ILE A 776 2.38 14.14 -33.15
CA ILE A 776 2.21 15.57 -32.85
C ILE A 776 0.80 15.84 -32.32
N ALA A 777 -0.22 15.16 -32.82
CA ALA A 777 -1.61 15.40 -32.43
C ALA A 777 -2.44 14.12 -32.45
N THR A 778 -3.56 14.14 -31.72
CA THR A 778 -4.52 13.04 -31.67
C THR A 778 -5.94 13.56 -31.89
N GLN A 779 -6.63 13.10 -32.92
CA GLN A 779 -8.02 13.44 -33.17
C GLN A 779 -8.93 12.66 -32.21
N LYS A 780 -9.81 13.39 -31.53
CA LYS A 780 -10.86 12.86 -30.65
C LYS A 780 -12.22 13.28 -31.18
N THR A 781 -12.98 12.33 -31.73
CA THR A 781 -14.39 12.59 -32.03
C THR A 781 -15.19 12.53 -30.73
N SER A 782 -15.95 13.57 -30.41
CA SER A 782 -16.82 13.57 -29.23
C SER A 782 -18.19 14.11 -29.59
N MET A 783 -19.21 13.49 -29.02
CA MET A 783 -20.61 13.86 -29.15
C MET A 783 -21.17 14.04 -27.74
N THR A 784 -22.06 15.02 -27.55
CA THR A 784 -22.70 15.26 -26.25
C THR A 784 -24.12 14.69 -26.25
N HIS A 785 -24.39 13.75 -25.35
CA HIS A 785 -25.68 13.08 -25.17
C HIS A 785 -26.43 13.63 -23.93
N PHE A 786 -27.76 13.70 -24.00
CA PHE A 786 -28.65 13.93 -22.86
C PHE A 786 -29.79 12.92 -22.85
N GLU A 787 -29.81 12.04 -21.85
CA GLU A 787 -30.98 11.22 -21.58
C GLU A 787 -32.12 12.08 -21.04
N LYS A 788 -33.33 11.81 -21.52
CA LYS A 788 -34.52 12.16 -20.76
C LYS A 788 -35.48 10.98 -20.79
N GLU A 789 -35.26 10.04 -19.87
CA GLU A 789 -36.29 9.35 -19.08
C GLU A 789 -35.62 8.39 -18.08
N GLY A 790 -35.71 8.70 -16.78
CA GLY A 790 -35.90 7.65 -15.78
C GLY A 790 -34.94 7.50 -14.61
N ILE A 791 -33.61 7.70 -14.72
CA ILE A 791 -32.68 7.47 -13.59
C ILE A 791 -31.50 8.47 -13.69
N GLY A 792 -31.14 9.10 -12.58
CA GLY A 792 -30.37 10.34 -12.57
C GLY A 792 -28.85 10.22 -12.81
N TYR A 793 -28.33 11.14 -13.63
CA TYR A 793 -27.29 12.08 -13.21
C TYR A 793 -27.64 13.46 -13.78
N GLN A 794 -27.41 14.49 -12.98
CA GLN A 794 -28.02 15.82 -13.06
C GLN A 794 -27.72 16.58 -14.36
N GLY A 795 -28.63 16.61 -15.35
CA GLY A 795 -28.79 17.74 -16.29
C GLY A 795 -27.55 18.27 -17.03
N THR A 796 -26.41 17.58 -17.00
CA THR A 796 -25.14 17.92 -17.63
C THR A 796 -24.82 16.79 -18.58
N GLY A 797 -24.80 17.09 -19.88
CA GLY A 797 -24.63 16.08 -20.92
C GLY A 797 -23.28 15.40 -20.75
N VAL A 798 -23.28 14.08 -20.68
CA VAL A 798 -22.07 13.28 -20.66
C VAL A 798 -21.51 13.28 -22.08
N GLY A 799 -20.37 13.92 -22.28
CA GLY A 799 -19.72 14.06 -23.57
C GLY A 799 -18.74 12.93 -23.86
N TRP A 800 -19.22 11.73 -24.19
CA TRP A 800 -18.35 10.63 -24.64
C TRP A 800 -19.09 9.74 -25.65
N PRO A 801 -18.77 9.86 -26.95
CA PRO A 801 -18.39 8.64 -27.65
C PRO A 801 -17.29 8.87 -28.69
N TYR A 802 -16.20 8.15 -28.53
CA TYR A 802 -15.15 8.00 -29.53
C TYR A 802 -15.48 6.87 -30.49
N VAL A 803 -14.95 6.87 -31.70
CA VAL A 803 -14.94 5.66 -32.52
C VAL A 803 -13.87 4.71 -31.98
N ASN A 804 -14.21 3.44 -31.80
CA ASN A 804 -13.32 2.41 -31.26
C ASN A 804 -12.99 1.32 -32.28
N THR A 805 -13.48 1.44 -33.52
CA THR A 805 -13.21 0.49 -34.60
C THR A 805 -13.26 1.18 -35.97
N ILE A 806 -12.29 0.93 -36.84
CA ILE A 806 -12.38 1.28 -38.26
C ILE A 806 -13.06 0.13 -39.01
N LYS A 807 -14.15 0.43 -39.72
CA LYS A 807 -14.91 -0.54 -40.52
C LYS A 807 -14.39 -0.64 -41.94
N SER A 808 -14.03 0.50 -42.54
CA SER A 808 -13.48 0.52 -43.89
C SER A 808 -12.68 1.78 -44.19
N VAL A 809 -11.73 1.66 -45.12
CA VAL A 809 -10.97 2.76 -45.73
C VAL A 809 -11.09 2.58 -47.24
N THR A 810 -11.80 3.48 -47.91
CA THR A 810 -12.16 3.35 -49.33
C THR A 810 -11.56 4.52 -50.11
N PRO A 811 -10.72 4.28 -51.13
CA PRO A 811 -10.21 5.36 -51.98
C PRO A 811 -11.33 5.96 -52.83
N VAL A 812 -11.46 7.28 -52.81
CA VAL A 812 -12.44 8.05 -53.61
C VAL A 812 -11.80 8.58 -54.87
N SER A 813 -10.61 9.19 -54.75
CA SER A 813 -9.84 9.66 -55.90
C SER A 813 -8.35 9.69 -55.58
N ILE A 814 -7.54 9.30 -56.55
CA ILE A 814 -6.10 9.10 -56.43
C ILE A 814 -5.45 9.79 -57.64
N SER A 815 -4.73 10.88 -57.42
CA SER A 815 -3.94 11.60 -58.45
C SER A 815 -2.51 11.88 -57.98
N ASP A 816 -1.61 12.29 -58.87
CA ASP A 816 -0.22 12.59 -58.47
C ASP A 816 -0.09 13.73 -57.45
N THR A 817 -1.15 14.53 -57.27
CA THR A 817 -1.17 15.69 -56.38
C THR A 817 -2.06 15.54 -55.15
N MET A 818 -3.00 14.59 -55.14
CA MET A 818 -4.00 14.44 -54.08
C MET A 818 -4.45 12.99 -53.92
N ARG A 819 -4.62 12.54 -52.68
CA ARG A 819 -5.40 11.34 -52.34
C ARG A 819 -6.62 11.73 -51.53
N VAL A 820 -7.75 11.11 -51.87
CA VAL A 820 -9.02 11.29 -51.17
C VAL A 820 -9.54 9.92 -50.75
N TYR A 821 -9.88 9.77 -49.48
CA TYR A 821 -10.40 8.53 -48.89
C TYR A 821 -11.68 8.80 -48.12
N ASP A 822 -12.63 7.88 -48.21
CA ASP A 822 -13.74 7.75 -47.28
C ASP A 822 -13.37 6.71 -46.22
N VAL A 823 -13.47 7.09 -44.95
CA VAL A 823 -13.19 6.22 -43.81
C VAL A 823 -14.45 6.09 -42.97
N VAL A 824 -14.92 4.85 -42.81
CA VAL A 824 -16.06 4.53 -41.96
C VAL A 824 -15.54 4.02 -40.63
N ALA A 825 -15.91 4.70 -39.56
CA ALA A 825 -15.51 4.37 -38.20
C ALA A 825 -16.74 4.16 -37.32
N ALA A 826 -16.70 3.15 -36.47
CA ALA A 826 -17.79 2.73 -35.61
C ALA A 826 -17.45 2.91 -34.14
N HIS A 827 -18.48 3.18 -33.35
CA HIS A 827 -18.47 2.97 -31.91
C HIS A 827 -19.32 1.74 -31.58
N ALA A 828 -18.72 0.75 -30.93
CA ALA A 828 -19.43 -0.39 -30.31
C ALA A 828 -19.38 -0.24 -28.78
N GLY A 829 -20.52 0.05 -28.17
CA GLY A 829 -20.63 0.18 -26.71
C GLY A 829 -20.67 -1.19 -26.01
N SER A 830 -19.88 -1.36 -24.93
CA SER A 830 -19.92 -2.57 -24.08
C SER A 830 -20.71 -2.39 -22.77
N ALA A 831 -21.25 -1.19 -22.54
CA ALA A 831 -22.03 -0.85 -21.35
C ALA A 831 -23.49 -0.49 -21.73
N GLU A 832 -24.42 -0.68 -20.81
CA GLU A 832 -25.88 -0.45 -20.99
C GLU A 832 -26.23 1.00 -21.39
N ALA A 833 -25.32 1.96 -21.13
CA ALA A 833 -25.44 3.38 -21.48
C ALA A 833 -24.68 3.81 -22.76
N ALA A 834 -23.85 2.94 -23.35
CA ALA A 834 -22.98 3.30 -24.48
C ALA A 834 -23.67 3.02 -25.83
N ARG A 835 -24.17 4.08 -26.46
CA ARG A 835 -24.93 3.99 -27.71
C ARG A 835 -24.04 3.71 -28.93
N SER A 836 -24.43 2.83 -29.84
CA SER A 836 -23.64 2.45 -31.03
C SER A 836 -23.96 3.28 -32.29
N PHE A 837 -22.95 3.68 -33.06
CA PHE A 837 -23.13 4.42 -34.33
C PHE A 837 -21.92 4.28 -35.26
N GLU A 838 -22.12 4.68 -36.52
CA GLU A 838 -21.08 4.74 -37.55
C GLU A 838 -20.96 6.15 -38.14
N LEU A 839 -19.73 6.60 -38.35
CA LEU A 839 -19.38 7.91 -38.92
C LEU A 839 -18.59 7.73 -40.21
N THR A 840 -18.92 8.53 -41.22
CA THR A 840 -18.23 8.54 -42.50
C THR A 840 -17.44 9.84 -42.64
N PHE A 841 -16.11 9.75 -42.64
CA PHE A 841 -15.20 10.87 -42.84
C PHE A 841 -14.56 10.83 -44.22
N ARG A 842 -14.40 12.00 -44.87
CA ARG A 842 -13.58 12.16 -46.06
C ARG A 842 -12.27 12.85 -45.74
N PHE A 843 -11.15 12.22 -46.07
CA PHE A 843 -9.79 12.74 -45.91
C PHE A 843 -9.25 13.26 -47.24
N TYR A 844 -8.51 14.37 -47.17
CA TYR A 844 -7.82 15.01 -48.29
C TYR A 844 -6.34 15.13 -47.92
N VAL A 845 -5.50 14.47 -48.71
CA VAL A 845 -4.06 14.30 -48.43
C VAL A 845 -3.28 14.77 -49.66
N PRO A 846 -2.76 16.01 -49.66
CA PRO A 846 -1.97 16.55 -50.76
C PRO A 846 -0.57 15.96 -50.79
N ALA A 847 -0.03 15.76 -52.00
CA ALA A 847 1.33 15.28 -52.17
C ALA A 847 2.35 16.39 -51.90
N GLY A 848 3.20 16.23 -50.89
CA GLY A 848 4.35 17.13 -50.67
C GLY A 848 4.07 18.46 -50.01
N ASP A 849 2.87 18.62 -49.48
CA ASP A 849 2.52 19.76 -48.67
C ASP A 849 2.24 19.32 -47.23
N ASN A 850 2.54 20.21 -46.29
CA ASN A 850 2.45 19.93 -44.87
C ASN A 850 1.05 20.29 -44.34
N TRP A 851 0.00 19.81 -45.01
CA TRP A 851 -1.37 19.90 -44.51
C TRP A 851 -2.20 18.66 -44.86
N ILE A 852 -3.19 18.34 -44.02
CA ILE A 852 -4.19 17.30 -44.24
C ILE A 852 -5.55 17.88 -43.84
N ALA A 853 -6.59 17.62 -44.63
CA ALA A 853 -7.95 18.03 -44.27
C ALA A 853 -8.90 16.85 -44.12
N LEU A 854 -9.92 17.03 -43.29
CA LEU A 854 -11.00 16.07 -43.15
C LEU A 854 -12.36 16.74 -43.03
N ARG A 855 -13.39 16.02 -43.49
CA ARG A 855 -14.79 16.43 -43.44
C ARG A 855 -15.65 15.25 -42.98
N LEU A 856 -16.55 15.47 -42.02
CA LEU A 856 -17.60 14.50 -41.71
C LEU A 856 -18.70 14.59 -42.79
N LEU A 857 -18.94 13.48 -43.48
CA LEU A 857 -19.94 13.39 -44.54
C LEU A 857 -21.32 13.02 -43.99
N GLY A 858 -21.36 12.09 -43.04
CA GLY A 858 -22.61 11.63 -42.44
C GLY A 858 -22.42 10.68 -41.28
N MET A 859 -23.54 10.36 -40.63
CA MET A 859 -23.63 9.46 -39.49
C MET A 859 -24.84 8.53 -39.63
N VAL A 860 -24.69 7.28 -39.18
CA VAL A 860 -25.76 6.29 -39.08
C VAL A 860 -25.82 5.78 -37.65
N SER A 861 -27.00 5.77 -37.03
CA SER A 861 -27.16 5.14 -35.71
C SER A 861 -27.27 3.62 -35.87
N THR A 862 -26.44 2.87 -35.16
CA THR A 862 -26.54 1.41 -35.05
C THR A 862 -27.13 0.98 -33.71
N ASP A 863 -27.46 1.95 -32.85
CA ASP A 863 -28.02 1.72 -31.54
C ASP A 863 -29.51 1.36 -31.58
N PRO A 864 -29.98 0.40 -30.77
CA PRO A 864 -31.41 0.11 -30.64
C PRO A 864 -32.27 1.24 -30.04
N ALA A 865 -31.70 2.30 -29.45
CA ALA A 865 -32.45 3.48 -29.01
C ALA A 865 -32.01 4.79 -29.67
N ASP A 866 -32.83 5.81 -29.49
CA ASP A 866 -32.65 7.14 -30.07
C ASP A 866 -31.39 7.84 -29.51
N VAL A 867 -30.54 8.36 -30.40
CA VAL A 867 -29.34 9.14 -30.06
C VAL A 867 -29.61 10.63 -30.31
N GLU A 868 -29.49 11.47 -29.27
CA GLU A 868 -29.57 12.94 -29.40
C GLU A 868 -28.19 13.58 -29.62
N VAL A 869 -28.05 14.36 -30.68
CA VAL A 869 -26.79 14.96 -31.14
C VAL A 869 -26.87 16.47 -31.00
N ARG A 870 -25.90 17.07 -30.30
CA ARG A 870 -25.84 18.53 -30.08
C ARG A 870 -24.56 19.19 -30.61
N ASN A 871 -23.44 18.50 -30.48
CA ASN A 871 -22.12 18.88 -30.98
C ASN A 871 -21.42 17.60 -31.42
N TYR A 872 -20.50 17.68 -32.38
CA TYR A 872 -19.92 16.48 -33.00
C TYR A 872 -18.42 16.57 -33.36
N PHE A 873 -17.73 17.65 -32.96
CA PHE A 873 -16.29 17.81 -33.22
C PHE A 873 -15.50 18.24 -31.99
N ASN A 874 -14.37 17.57 -31.77
CA ASN A 874 -13.29 18.02 -30.90
C ASN A 874 -11.97 17.78 -31.65
N ILE A 875 -10.98 18.66 -31.48
CA ILE A 875 -9.74 18.66 -32.26
C ILE A 875 -8.52 18.81 -31.33
N PRO A 876 -7.32 18.46 -31.80
CA PRO A 876 -6.59 17.33 -31.26
C PRO A 876 -6.05 17.53 -29.82
N ASN A 877 -5.72 16.44 -29.13
CA ASN A 877 -4.79 16.52 -28.00
C ASN A 877 -3.35 16.49 -28.54
N THR A 878 -2.51 17.47 -28.24
CA THR A 878 -1.11 17.54 -28.69
C THR A 878 -0.19 16.89 -27.66
N ALA A 879 0.79 16.12 -28.13
CA ALA A 879 1.80 15.50 -27.26
C ALA A 879 2.95 16.46 -26.92
N PHE A 880 3.07 17.57 -27.65
CA PHE A 880 4.06 18.62 -27.41
C PHE A 880 3.43 19.79 -26.63
N THR A 881 4.17 20.33 -25.66
CA THR A 881 3.77 21.50 -24.86
C THR A 881 4.20 22.75 -25.62
N ALA A 882 3.30 23.31 -26.41
CA ALA A 882 3.61 24.47 -27.23
C ALA A 882 3.00 25.76 -26.68
N LYS A 883 3.62 26.89 -27.00
CA LYS A 883 3.10 28.22 -26.69
C LYS A 883 1.98 28.54 -27.67
N THR A 884 0.81 28.94 -27.16
CA THR A 884 -0.26 29.46 -28.03
C THR A 884 0.17 30.81 -28.57
N ILE A 885 0.20 30.96 -29.90
CA ILE A 885 0.70 32.21 -30.52
C ILE A 885 -0.35 32.98 -31.32
N ALA A 886 -1.41 32.31 -31.78
CA ALA A 886 -2.53 32.95 -32.46
C ALA A 886 -3.85 32.23 -32.16
N ASN A 887 -4.87 33.00 -31.78
CA ASN A 887 -6.21 32.50 -31.47
C ASN A 887 -7.25 33.54 -31.92
N GLY A 888 -8.18 33.15 -32.79
CA GLY A 888 -9.19 34.03 -33.40
C GLY A 888 -9.33 33.81 -34.91
N THR A 889 -10.32 34.44 -35.55
CA THR A 889 -10.57 34.40 -37.01
C THR A 889 -10.77 33.00 -37.66
N GLY A 890 -11.09 31.98 -36.87
CA GLY A 890 -11.31 30.61 -37.35
C GLY A 890 -10.03 29.79 -37.52
N TYR A 891 -8.94 30.20 -36.86
CA TYR A 891 -7.65 29.53 -36.86
C TYR A 891 -7.00 29.50 -35.46
N ALA A 892 -6.34 28.39 -35.14
CA ALA A 892 -5.63 28.14 -33.88
C ALA A 892 -4.21 27.65 -34.18
N ALA A 893 -3.23 28.20 -33.47
CA ALA A 893 -1.82 27.91 -33.69
C ALA A 893 -1.07 27.62 -32.40
N TRP A 894 -0.12 26.69 -32.50
CA TRP A 894 0.88 26.41 -31.49
C TRP A 894 2.25 26.28 -32.14
N ALA A 895 3.30 26.61 -31.40
CA ALA A 895 4.66 26.33 -31.83
C ALA A 895 5.58 25.92 -30.68
N ASP A 896 6.57 25.11 -31.00
CA ASP A 896 7.77 24.92 -30.19
C ASP A 896 9.00 25.56 -30.88
N GLU A 897 10.21 25.23 -30.42
CA GLU A 897 11.46 25.78 -30.97
C GLU A 897 11.73 25.39 -32.43
N ASN A 898 11.11 24.32 -32.93
CA ASN A 898 11.44 23.69 -34.21
C ASN A 898 10.25 23.55 -35.18
N LEU A 899 9.01 23.54 -34.69
CA LEU A 899 7.82 23.24 -35.50
C LEU A 899 6.60 24.07 -35.08
N GLY A 900 5.97 24.70 -36.07
CA GLY A 900 4.67 25.35 -35.92
C GLY A 900 3.56 24.40 -36.38
N PHE A 901 2.55 24.18 -35.55
CA PHE A 901 1.35 23.40 -35.86
C PHE A 901 0.11 24.28 -35.81
N GLY A 902 -0.77 24.11 -36.79
CA GLY A 902 -1.95 24.92 -36.95
C GLY A 902 -3.17 24.11 -37.35
N MET A 903 -4.34 24.62 -36.96
CA MET A 903 -5.62 24.10 -37.41
C MET A 903 -6.54 25.24 -37.85
N LEU A 904 -7.02 25.14 -39.09
CA LEU A 904 -7.83 26.13 -39.79
C LEU A 904 -9.17 25.53 -40.20
N CYS A 905 -10.26 26.23 -39.90
CA CYS A 905 -11.59 25.88 -40.41
C CYS A 905 -11.92 26.77 -41.62
N LEU A 906 -12.04 26.17 -42.80
CA LEU A 906 -12.23 26.89 -44.07
C LEU A 906 -13.71 27.18 -44.40
N ASP A 907 -14.63 26.36 -43.91
CA ASP A 907 -16.08 26.49 -44.11
C ASP A 907 -16.82 25.92 -42.89
N GLY A 908 -17.96 26.52 -42.51
CA GLY A 908 -18.77 26.15 -41.35
C GLY A 908 -18.64 27.06 -40.13
N ALA A 909 -19.63 26.99 -39.22
CA ALA A 909 -19.64 27.75 -37.97
C ALA A 909 -18.85 27.01 -36.88
N CYS A 910 -17.72 27.57 -36.44
CA CYS A 910 -16.98 27.10 -35.27
C CYS A 910 -17.23 28.08 -34.13
N SER A 911 -17.90 27.65 -33.07
CA SER A 911 -18.36 28.52 -31.98
C SER A 911 -17.36 28.70 -30.84
N GLY A 912 -16.23 27.96 -30.83
CA GLY A 912 -15.38 27.89 -29.65
C GLY A 912 -13.93 27.48 -29.87
N LEU A 913 -13.36 27.78 -31.04
CA LEU A 913 -11.95 27.54 -31.31
C LEU A 913 -11.12 28.39 -30.32
N SER A 914 -10.62 27.72 -29.28
CA SER A 914 -9.94 28.34 -28.15
C SER A 914 -8.88 27.39 -27.62
N ILE A 915 -7.73 27.95 -27.27
CA ILE A 915 -6.61 27.25 -26.64
C ILE A 915 -6.20 28.08 -25.43
N LYS A 916 -5.93 27.41 -24.31
CA LYS A 916 -5.30 28.02 -23.14
C LYS A 916 -3.78 27.89 -23.28
N GLU A 917 -3.01 28.93 -22.99
CA GLU A 917 -1.54 28.83 -22.94
C GLU A 917 -1.13 27.69 -21.98
N GLY A 918 -0.24 26.80 -22.44
CA GLY A 918 0.09 25.54 -21.73
C GLY A 918 -0.96 24.43 -21.84
N GLY A 919 -2.05 24.64 -22.58
CA GLY A 919 -3.10 23.65 -22.84
C GLY A 919 -2.80 22.79 -24.07
N GLN A 920 -3.18 21.51 -24.00
CA GLN A 920 -2.88 20.50 -25.02
C GLN A 920 -4.03 20.27 -26.02
N ALA A 921 -5.20 20.91 -25.89
CA ALA A 921 -6.38 20.59 -26.71
C ALA A 921 -7.09 21.81 -27.31
N VAL A 922 -7.76 21.62 -28.47
CA VAL A 922 -8.73 22.59 -29.05
C VAL A 922 -10.13 22.02 -29.03
N THR A 923 -11.05 22.71 -28.39
CA THR A 923 -12.46 22.43 -28.62
C THR A 923 -12.91 23.13 -29.90
N VAL A 924 -13.40 22.38 -30.88
CA VAL A 924 -14.10 22.95 -32.04
C VAL A 924 -15.55 22.55 -31.96
N ALA A 925 -16.33 23.31 -31.21
CA ALA A 925 -17.76 23.12 -31.15
C ALA A 925 -18.41 23.66 -32.44
N ASN A 926 -18.84 22.76 -33.33
CA ASN A 926 -19.87 23.09 -34.31
C ASN A 926 -21.23 22.94 -33.65
N GLY A 927 -21.77 24.05 -33.16
CA GLY A 927 -23.09 24.10 -32.52
C GLY A 927 -24.17 23.85 -33.56
N VAL A 928 -24.60 22.60 -33.68
CA VAL A 928 -25.80 22.25 -34.46
C VAL A 928 -27.02 22.38 -33.59
N GLN A 929 -28.16 22.68 -34.22
CA GLN A 929 -29.44 22.56 -33.54
C GLN A 929 -29.61 21.10 -33.09
N PRO A 930 -29.96 20.83 -31.82
CA PRO A 930 -30.13 19.47 -31.34
C PRO A 930 -31.09 18.66 -32.21
N PHE A 931 -30.69 17.45 -32.60
CA PHE A 931 -31.54 16.53 -33.36
C PHE A 931 -31.36 15.08 -32.88
N ARG A 932 -32.33 14.20 -33.17
CA ARG A 932 -32.31 12.78 -32.77
C ARG A 932 -32.21 11.88 -33.99
N ILE A 933 -31.41 10.82 -33.90
CA ILE A 933 -31.29 9.75 -34.90
C ILE A 933 -31.73 8.43 -34.25
N LYS A 934 -32.62 7.69 -34.91
CA LYS A 934 -33.06 6.36 -34.46
C LYS A 934 -32.24 5.26 -35.10
N GLN A 935 -32.36 4.01 -34.62
CA GLN A 935 -31.71 2.86 -35.22
C GLN A 935 -31.94 2.80 -36.74
N GLY A 936 -30.86 2.80 -37.52
CA GLY A 936 -30.91 2.71 -38.98
C GLY A 936 -31.19 4.04 -39.71
N ASP A 937 -31.53 5.11 -39.00
CA ASP A 937 -31.63 6.45 -39.59
C ASP A 937 -30.22 7.02 -39.85
N SER A 938 -30.11 7.85 -40.89
CA SER A 938 -28.88 8.58 -41.23
C SER A 938 -29.07 10.09 -41.15
N HIS A 939 -27.97 10.79 -40.88
CA HIS A 939 -27.90 12.24 -41.04
C HIS A 939 -26.72 12.59 -41.94
N ASP A 940 -27.03 13.26 -43.06
CA ASP A 940 -26.06 13.70 -44.05
C ASP A 940 -25.81 15.21 -43.89
N GLY A 941 -24.54 15.62 -44.01
CA GLY A 941 -24.22 17.00 -44.37
C GLY A 941 -23.49 17.87 -43.33
N TRP A 942 -22.30 18.30 -43.77
CA TRP A 942 -21.68 19.61 -43.52
C TRP A 942 -20.99 19.85 -42.18
N GLY A 943 -20.20 18.87 -41.72
CA GLY A 943 -19.08 19.20 -40.84
C GLY A 943 -18.14 20.22 -41.48
N PRO A 944 -17.55 21.17 -40.73
CA PRO A 944 -16.59 22.11 -41.28
C PRO A 944 -15.43 21.37 -41.96
N LEU A 945 -14.87 21.96 -43.02
CA LEU A 945 -13.59 21.47 -43.54
C LEU A 945 -12.49 21.90 -42.59
N ALA A 946 -12.03 20.97 -41.76
CA ALA A 946 -10.92 21.18 -40.84
C ALA A 946 -9.61 20.85 -41.55
N VAL A 947 -8.72 21.83 -41.63
CA VAL A 947 -7.39 21.72 -42.23
C VAL A 947 -6.35 21.77 -41.12
N TYR A 948 -5.57 20.71 -40.98
CA TYR A 948 -4.40 20.65 -40.12
C TYR A 948 -3.19 20.98 -40.97
N PHE A 949 -2.29 21.81 -40.47
CA PHE A 949 -1.08 22.16 -41.22
C PHE A 949 0.11 22.42 -40.32
N LEU A 950 1.30 22.39 -40.92
CA LEU A 950 2.57 22.72 -40.28
C LEU A 950 3.25 23.90 -40.98
N SER A 951 4.11 24.58 -40.23
CA SER A 951 4.97 25.67 -40.67
C SER A 951 6.35 25.53 -40.05
N GLU A 952 7.40 25.75 -40.83
CA GLU A 952 8.78 25.90 -40.32
C GLU A 952 8.99 27.26 -39.64
N ASP A 953 8.21 28.28 -40.03
CA ASP A 953 8.17 29.56 -39.33
C ASP A 953 7.24 29.43 -38.12
N THR A 954 7.84 29.37 -36.94
CA THR A 954 7.20 29.20 -35.63
C THR A 954 6.69 30.52 -35.03
N SER A 955 6.90 31.66 -35.71
CA SER A 955 6.40 32.96 -35.26
C SER A 955 4.88 33.09 -35.43
N ALA A 956 4.27 33.99 -34.66
CA ALA A 956 2.84 34.28 -34.77
C ALA A 956 2.47 34.79 -36.16
N GLU A 957 3.31 35.66 -36.73
CA GLU A 957 3.16 36.20 -38.09
C GLU A 957 3.33 35.11 -39.15
N GLY A 958 4.31 34.21 -39.00
CA GLY A 958 4.55 33.11 -39.92
C GLY A 958 3.40 32.11 -39.98
N LEU A 959 2.92 31.67 -38.82
CA LEU A 959 1.79 30.73 -38.71
C LEU A 959 0.47 31.37 -39.16
N ALA A 960 0.22 32.64 -38.84
CA ALA A 960 -0.91 33.39 -39.35
C ALA A 960 -0.83 33.55 -40.88
N GLY A 961 0.33 33.90 -41.41
CA GLY A 961 0.59 33.99 -42.85
C GLY A 961 0.36 32.67 -43.57
N ARG A 962 0.77 31.55 -42.97
CA ARG A 962 0.49 30.20 -43.51
C ARG A 962 -1.00 29.87 -43.51
N ALA A 963 -1.72 30.21 -42.44
CA ALA A 963 -3.18 30.03 -42.37
C ALA A 963 -3.91 30.85 -43.45
N GLU A 964 -3.53 32.12 -43.63
CA GLU A 964 -4.07 33.00 -44.65
C GLU A 964 -3.77 32.48 -46.06
N TRP A 965 -2.55 32.00 -46.27
CA TRP A 965 -2.16 31.37 -47.53
C TRP A 965 -3.03 30.15 -47.85
N LEU A 966 -3.20 29.20 -46.92
CA LEU A 966 -4.06 28.03 -47.13
C LEU A 966 -5.51 28.42 -47.42
N ARG A 967 -6.02 29.45 -46.73
CA ARG A 967 -7.37 29.98 -46.94
C ARG A 967 -7.57 30.57 -48.34
N ALA A 968 -6.54 31.18 -48.92
CA ALA A 968 -6.60 31.73 -50.26
C ALA A 968 -6.48 30.65 -51.36
N HIS A 969 -5.88 29.49 -51.07
CA HIS A 969 -5.53 28.49 -52.08
C HIS A 969 -6.40 27.22 -52.05
N ILE A 970 -7.13 26.95 -50.97
CA ILE A 970 -8.03 25.80 -50.88
C ILE A 970 -9.47 26.28 -51.07
N ASP A 971 -10.13 25.85 -52.15
CA ASP A 971 -11.58 26.01 -52.29
C ASP A 971 -12.28 24.98 -51.37
N PRO A 972 -12.97 25.41 -50.30
CA PRO A 972 -13.63 24.47 -49.39
C PRO A 972 -14.71 23.65 -50.08
N LYS A 973 -15.31 24.11 -51.18
CA LYS A 973 -16.30 23.33 -51.93
C LYS A 973 -15.67 22.27 -52.81
N ARG A 974 -14.40 22.44 -53.18
CA ARG A 974 -13.63 21.52 -54.04
C ARG A 974 -12.19 21.33 -53.54
N PRO A 975 -11.96 20.79 -52.32
CA PRO A 975 -10.61 20.71 -51.76
C PRO A 975 -9.69 19.82 -52.59
N GLU A 976 -10.24 18.81 -53.26
CA GLU A 976 -9.52 17.92 -54.16
C GLU A 976 -8.93 18.61 -55.40
N ALA A 977 -9.37 19.83 -55.72
CA ALA A 977 -8.82 20.61 -56.82
C ALA A 977 -7.52 21.36 -56.47
N TYR A 978 -7.07 21.27 -55.21
CA TYR A 978 -5.81 21.87 -54.77
C TYR A 978 -4.60 21.28 -55.51
N LEU A 979 -3.66 22.15 -55.87
CA LEU A 979 -2.40 21.77 -56.53
C LEU A 979 -1.23 22.23 -55.65
N PRO A 980 -0.40 21.30 -55.13
CA PRO A 980 0.76 21.64 -54.31
C PRO A 980 1.86 22.30 -55.17
N GLU A 981 2.62 23.22 -54.59
CA GLU A 981 3.73 23.90 -55.28
C GLU A 981 4.90 22.97 -55.64
N LYS A 982 5.09 21.88 -54.87
CA LYS A 982 6.12 20.87 -55.08
C LYS A 982 5.54 19.45 -54.91
N PRO A 983 5.34 18.68 -55.99
CA PRO A 983 4.87 17.31 -55.87
C PRO A 983 6.02 16.39 -55.38
N VAL A 984 5.82 15.67 -54.27
CA VAL A 984 6.63 14.49 -53.91
C VAL A 984 5.77 13.23 -53.94
N ALA A 985 6.41 12.06 -54.00
CA ALA A 985 5.69 10.79 -53.99
C ALA A 985 4.94 10.58 -52.67
N MET A 986 3.66 10.20 -52.75
CA MET A 986 2.89 9.79 -51.58
C MET A 986 3.28 8.37 -51.15
N VAL A 987 3.39 8.18 -49.83
CA VAL A 987 3.76 6.90 -49.22
C VAL A 987 2.52 6.33 -48.50
N GLU A 988 2.09 5.16 -48.94
CA GLU A 988 0.98 4.41 -48.33
C GLU A 988 1.52 3.09 -47.76
N SER A 989 1.09 2.73 -46.56
CA SER A 989 1.40 1.42 -45.97
C SER A 989 0.17 0.83 -45.28
N SER A 990 0.02 -0.49 -45.42
CA SER A 990 -1.04 -1.28 -44.80
C SER A 990 -0.49 -2.13 -43.66
N ARG A 991 -1.26 -2.31 -42.57
CA ARG A 991 -0.96 -3.24 -41.48
C ARG A 991 -2.14 -4.22 -41.27
N ASP A 992 -1.84 -5.48 -40.99
CA ASP A 992 -2.85 -6.53 -40.74
C ASP A 992 -3.25 -6.60 -39.25
N ASP A 993 -4.56 -6.62 -38.95
CA ASP A 993 -5.12 -6.72 -37.58
C ASP A 993 -6.05 -7.95 -37.43
N TYR A 994 -6.21 -8.49 -36.22
CA TYR A 994 -6.94 -9.74 -35.90
C TYR A 994 -7.94 -9.58 -34.74
N THR A 995 -8.99 -10.43 -34.70
CA THR A 995 -9.97 -10.57 -33.59
C THR A 995 -10.16 -12.05 -33.18
N PHE A 996 -10.55 -12.28 -31.92
CA PHE A 996 -10.73 -13.61 -31.30
C PHE A 996 -12.22 -13.90 -31.02
N THR A 997 -12.67 -15.12 -31.31
CA THR A 997 -14.06 -15.57 -31.03
C THR A 997 -14.11 -16.96 -30.41
#